data_AF-A0A6D2I7I7-F1
#
_entry.id   AF-A0A6D2I7I7-F1
#
_cell.length_a   1.000
_cell.length_b   1.000
_cell.length_c   1.000
_cell.angle_alpha   90.00
_cell.angle_beta   90.00
_cell.angle_gamma   90.00
#
_symmetry.space_group_name_H-M   'P 1'
#
loop_
_entity.id
_entity.type
_entity.pdbx_description
1 polymer ?
#
loop_
_entity_poly.entity_id
_entity_poly.type
_entity_poly.pdbx_seq_one_letter_code
_entity_poly.pdbx_strand_id
1 'polypeptide(L)'
;MDSDSELKLVSLISQLLNIPDVYAPDWESKIISLSIQITSLVKSMDFASQPKPESKLMSLVTQTVSLFNSMDLDSLPKPLWKIISLISQRMSIDSDQKPKSGFNLHSLVDQTLELKTEPDLISLIRQIVFIVISMNQNSKKFISLCPQLQGEFSGGKFEASRSQEITGFKWSCFIGNWDILAVTGRRGEDATHFLCRGCHGKQHQEYEKVPIEIKHPLHPNHSLQLVWNWLNQTRKCYCCDEDLIEVFYYCKTCDYAMNIACVEKSPLSHKDCPKWHEHTLALFPRRKASLNCNICSLADSSSPLYMCPPCDFVVHQKCFTLPHLIRICRHPHRILFTPSFDERDWSCSICRRKIDNEYGGYSCTKDGCLYAAHSRCATQSNVWDGTDLVGVPEETEEEIVEPFVRISDGIIRHFSHEHHLLRLDENTHRDYDENRQCQACITPIYFGRFYSCVQCEFVLHETCANLSRKLYHPTHPHLFTLALIGGTENVVNFKNLCFTCGRLVTAGFFYECRKEECKFKLHVHCATISEPLVREIHAHPLFLTSKPEERRECCLCYELNNKYTTDTFNCIECDRFSMCFRCAAIPEKVRHKHDKHILTLSYGEETSTTKKSLVVDCEKITNLAEWFYMYNEDRRTTGNWCEGCERKIEPKEWFYMCDEDCCVTLHMECLIGRDLYLKPGSSFTTEEDVRVSVLPNNHHMSRPICSSCEKRCSHKIVFHCSASIFCCLTCWARGTR
;
A
#
# COMPACT_ATOMS: atom_id res chain seq x y z
N MET A 1 29.27 43.90 -18.70
CA MET A 1 28.73 43.46 -17.39
C MET A 1 29.60 42.33 -16.83
N ASP A 2 29.66 42.11 -15.51
CA ASP A 2 30.47 41.01 -14.96
C ASP A 2 29.78 39.65 -15.20
N SER A 3 30.46 38.76 -15.93
CA SER A 3 30.02 37.39 -16.23
C SER A 3 29.67 36.59 -14.98
N ASP A 4 30.25 36.94 -13.82
CA ASP A 4 29.99 36.28 -12.55
C ASP A 4 28.57 36.56 -12.01
N SER A 5 28.06 37.78 -12.23
CA SER A 5 26.72 38.18 -11.80
C SER A 5 25.62 37.48 -12.61
N GLU A 6 25.87 37.24 -13.90
CA GLU A 6 24.96 36.49 -14.78
C GLU A 6 24.91 35.00 -14.38
N LEU A 7 26.05 34.37 -14.11
CA LEU A 7 26.11 32.97 -13.63
C LEU A 7 25.41 32.80 -12.27
N LYS A 8 25.58 33.77 -11.37
CA LYS A 8 24.90 33.77 -10.07
C LYS A 8 23.37 33.91 -10.22
N LEU A 9 22.91 34.72 -11.17
CA LEU A 9 21.50 34.86 -11.50
C LEU A 9 20.93 33.54 -12.07
N VAL A 10 21.64 32.91 -13.00
CA VAL A 10 21.29 31.59 -13.57
C VAL A 10 21.19 30.53 -12.47
N SER A 11 22.14 30.51 -11.53
CA SER A 11 22.15 29.58 -10.40
C SER A 11 20.94 29.77 -9.48
N LEU A 12 20.63 31.00 -9.07
CA LEU A 12 19.49 31.29 -8.19
C LEU A 12 18.14 30.98 -8.83
N ILE A 13 17.97 31.33 -10.12
CA ILE A 13 16.75 30.99 -10.86
C ILE A 13 16.65 29.47 -11.02
N SER A 14 17.76 28.76 -11.26
CA SER A 14 17.76 27.29 -11.34
C SER A 14 17.37 26.64 -10.01
N GLN A 15 17.81 27.17 -8.87
CA GLN A 15 17.42 26.69 -7.54
C GLN A 15 15.92 26.92 -7.29
N LEU A 16 15.38 28.07 -7.73
CA LEU A 16 13.95 28.38 -7.61
C LEU A 16 13.08 27.41 -8.44
N LEU A 17 13.55 27.02 -9.63
CA LEU A 17 12.84 26.09 -10.52
C LEU A 17 12.90 24.63 -10.05
N ASN A 18 13.91 24.25 -9.26
CA ASN A 18 14.15 22.88 -8.83
C ASN A 18 13.68 22.58 -7.39
N ILE A 19 12.74 23.36 -6.84
CA ILE A 19 12.17 23.07 -5.51
C ILE A 19 11.32 21.80 -5.62
N PRO A 20 11.74 20.67 -4.99
CA PRO A 20 11.32 19.33 -5.40
C PRO A 20 9.93 18.91 -4.93
N ASP A 21 9.26 19.71 -4.09
CA ASP A 21 7.95 19.33 -3.55
C ASP A 21 7.15 20.54 -3.06
N VAL A 22 6.04 20.86 -3.76
CA VAL A 22 5.09 21.92 -3.39
C VAL A 22 4.20 21.49 -2.20
N TYR A 23 4.39 20.27 -1.69
CA TYR A 23 3.70 19.75 -0.50
C TYR A 23 4.61 19.64 0.74
N ALA A 24 5.91 20.00 0.63
CA ALA A 24 6.81 20.03 1.78
C ALA A 24 6.51 21.23 2.72
N PRO A 25 6.47 21.08 4.06
CA PRO A 25 6.02 22.14 4.97
C PRO A 25 6.76 23.50 4.87
N ASP A 26 7.92 23.54 4.21
CA ASP A 26 8.81 24.69 4.12
C ASP A 26 8.95 25.28 2.69
N TRP A 27 8.25 24.76 1.68
CA TRP A 27 8.42 25.17 0.27
C TRP A 27 8.20 26.67 0.05
N GLU A 28 7.19 27.25 0.70
CA GLU A 28 6.88 28.69 0.61
C GLU A 28 8.04 29.56 1.12
N SER A 29 8.68 29.14 2.20
CA SER A 29 9.80 29.87 2.81
C SER A 29 11.04 29.88 1.90
N LYS A 30 11.29 28.76 1.21
CA LYS A 30 12.37 28.63 0.21
C LYS A 30 12.13 29.50 -1.02
N ILE A 31 10.91 29.50 -1.56
CA ILE A 31 10.54 30.39 -2.69
C ILE A 31 10.79 31.85 -2.34
N ILE A 32 10.33 32.27 -1.16
CA ILE A 32 10.47 33.66 -0.72
C ILE A 32 11.95 34.02 -0.54
N SER A 33 12.73 33.17 0.12
CA SER A 33 14.17 33.38 0.32
C SER A 33 14.92 33.52 -1.01
N LEU A 34 14.68 32.62 -1.97
CA LEU A 34 15.31 32.67 -3.29
C LEU A 34 14.85 33.89 -4.09
N SER A 35 13.57 34.27 -4.00
CA SER A 35 13.03 35.47 -4.65
C SER A 35 13.69 36.75 -4.12
N ILE A 36 13.97 36.82 -2.81
CA ILE A 36 14.70 37.94 -2.19
C ILE A 36 16.13 38.01 -2.73
N GLN A 37 16.82 36.87 -2.78
CA GLN A 37 18.20 36.80 -3.29
C GLN A 37 18.29 37.23 -4.76
N ILE A 38 17.35 36.76 -5.60
CA ILE A 38 17.26 37.17 -7.01
C ILE A 38 17.01 38.68 -7.11
N THR A 39 16.06 39.20 -6.34
CA THR A 39 15.71 40.64 -6.39
C THR A 39 16.86 41.53 -5.92
N SER A 40 17.56 41.13 -4.86
CA SER A 40 18.74 41.84 -4.35
C SER A 40 19.87 41.85 -5.38
N LEU A 41 20.15 40.71 -6.00
CA LEU A 41 21.15 40.59 -7.05
C LEU A 41 20.80 41.47 -8.25
N VAL A 42 19.55 41.42 -8.73
CA VAL A 42 19.09 42.26 -9.85
C VAL A 42 19.17 43.74 -9.50
N LYS A 43 18.81 44.17 -8.28
CA LYS A 43 18.94 45.58 -7.85
C LYS A 43 20.38 46.07 -7.76
N SER A 44 21.33 45.17 -7.48
CA SER A 44 22.76 45.50 -7.44
C SER A 44 23.39 45.62 -8.83
N MET A 45 22.70 45.17 -9.88
CA MET A 45 23.16 45.30 -11.27
C MET A 45 22.84 46.72 -11.76
N ASP A 46 23.86 47.48 -12.14
CA ASP A 46 23.67 48.82 -12.70
C ASP A 46 23.26 48.74 -14.19
N PHE A 47 21.96 48.84 -14.43
CA PHE A 47 21.38 48.79 -15.78
C PHE A 47 21.40 50.13 -16.51
N ALA A 48 21.71 51.24 -15.83
CA ALA A 48 21.55 52.60 -16.37
C ALA A 48 22.86 53.21 -16.90
N SER A 49 24.02 52.68 -16.52
CA SER A 49 25.33 53.29 -16.82
C SER A 49 26.17 52.60 -17.91
N GLN A 50 25.69 51.55 -18.59
CA GLN A 50 26.51 50.76 -19.52
C GLN A 50 25.95 50.63 -20.95
N PRO A 51 26.82 50.58 -21.99
CA PRO A 51 26.39 50.45 -23.38
C PRO A 51 26.00 48.99 -23.71
N LYS A 52 24.71 48.77 -24.01
CA LYS A 52 24.04 47.54 -24.50
C LYS A 52 24.31 46.22 -23.72
N PRO A 53 23.26 45.44 -23.37
CA PRO A 53 23.43 44.15 -22.69
C PRO A 53 24.19 43.13 -23.57
N GLU A 54 25.21 42.48 -23.01
CA GLU A 54 26.12 41.54 -23.69
C GLU A 54 25.48 40.16 -23.97
N SER A 55 24.42 39.77 -23.26
CA SER A 55 23.72 38.50 -23.45
C SER A 55 22.20 38.66 -23.63
N LYS A 56 21.56 37.68 -24.29
CA LYS A 56 20.09 37.65 -24.48
C LYS A 56 19.37 37.58 -23.13
N LEU A 57 19.93 36.85 -22.16
CA LEU A 57 19.38 36.75 -20.81
C LEU A 57 19.36 38.12 -20.13
N MET A 58 20.49 38.83 -20.14
CA MET A 58 20.59 40.14 -19.52
C MET A 58 19.71 41.17 -20.22
N SER A 59 19.56 41.10 -21.55
CA SER A 59 18.62 41.95 -22.29
C SER A 59 17.17 41.79 -21.81
N LEU A 60 16.73 40.55 -21.58
CA LEU A 60 15.38 40.26 -21.10
C LEU A 60 15.20 40.67 -19.63
N VAL A 61 16.21 40.48 -18.79
CA VAL A 61 16.20 40.95 -17.39
C VAL A 61 16.05 42.47 -17.35
N THR A 62 16.83 43.21 -18.14
CA THR A 62 16.71 44.69 -18.23
C THR A 62 15.34 45.12 -18.71
N GLN A 63 14.78 44.47 -19.74
CA GLN A 63 13.42 44.76 -20.22
C GLN A 63 12.37 44.50 -19.13
N THR A 64 12.52 43.40 -18.38
CA THR A 64 11.60 43.04 -17.28
C THR A 64 11.63 44.07 -16.17
N VAL A 65 12.83 44.51 -15.76
CA VAL A 65 13.01 45.54 -14.71
C VAL A 65 12.46 46.89 -15.17
N SER A 66 12.77 47.31 -16.40
CA SER A 66 12.27 48.56 -16.96
C SER A 66 10.74 48.56 -17.01
N LEU A 67 10.14 47.47 -17.49
CA LEU A 67 8.69 47.32 -17.58
C LEU A 67 8.08 47.38 -16.16
N PHE A 68 8.64 46.62 -15.22
CA PHE A 68 8.18 46.60 -13.82
C PHE A 68 8.21 47.99 -13.17
N ASN A 69 9.29 48.75 -13.36
CA ASN A 69 9.41 50.11 -12.80
C ASN A 69 8.48 51.14 -13.45
N SER A 70 8.06 50.90 -14.70
CA SER A 70 7.16 51.79 -15.44
C SER A 70 5.67 51.44 -15.31
N MET A 71 5.34 50.29 -14.70
CA MET A 71 3.97 49.81 -14.60
C MET A 71 3.19 50.47 -13.45
N ASP A 72 1.95 50.86 -13.75
CA ASP A 72 0.97 51.22 -12.72
C ASP A 72 0.41 49.93 -12.10
N LEU A 73 0.71 49.69 -10.82
CA LEU A 73 0.30 48.49 -10.09
C LEU A 73 -1.23 48.32 -10.04
N ASP A 74 -1.99 49.42 -10.09
CA ASP A 74 -3.46 49.40 -10.04
C ASP A 74 -4.10 49.01 -11.39
N SER A 75 -3.30 49.02 -12.47
CA SER A 75 -3.71 48.58 -13.81
C SER A 75 -3.52 47.07 -14.04
N LEU A 76 -2.86 46.37 -13.13
CA LEU A 76 -2.60 44.93 -13.25
C LEU A 76 -3.85 44.09 -12.91
N PRO A 77 -3.99 42.90 -13.51
CA PRO A 77 -5.00 41.95 -13.08
C PRO A 77 -4.89 41.66 -11.58
N LYS A 78 -6.03 41.72 -10.87
CA LYS A 78 -6.11 41.58 -9.40
C LYS A 78 -5.26 40.43 -8.82
N PRO A 79 -5.20 39.23 -9.42
CA PRO A 79 -4.37 38.14 -8.90
C PRO A 79 -2.88 38.47 -8.91
N LEU A 80 -2.39 39.02 -10.02
CA LEU A 80 -0.98 39.38 -10.22
C LEU A 80 -0.55 40.54 -9.33
N TRP A 81 -1.40 41.58 -9.20
CA TRP A 81 -1.18 42.68 -8.27
C TRP A 81 -1.05 42.19 -6.82
N LYS A 82 -1.93 41.27 -6.39
CA LYS A 82 -1.85 40.67 -5.03
C LYS A 82 -0.54 39.94 -4.82
N ILE A 83 -0.07 39.16 -5.79
CA ILE A 83 1.23 38.46 -5.69
C ILE A 83 2.37 39.46 -5.55
N ILE A 84 2.43 40.48 -6.41
CA ILE A 84 3.50 41.49 -6.40
C ILE A 84 3.47 42.30 -5.08
N SER A 85 2.28 42.66 -4.60
CA SER A 85 2.09 43.35 -3.33
C SER A 85 2.56 42.48 -2.14
N LEU A 86 2.23 41.20 -2.13
CA LEU A 86 2.63 40.26 -1.07
C LEU A 86 4.14 40.04 -1.03
N ILE A 87 4.77 39.89 -2.20
CA ILE A 87 6.23 39.80 -2.31
C ILE A 87 6.84 41.10 -1.79
N SER A 88 6.33 42.26 -2.22
CA SER A 88 6.82 43.58 -1.79
C SER A 88 6.64 43.85 -0.29
N GLN A 89 5.54 43.39 0.31
CA GLN A 89 5.30 43.48 1.76
C GLN A 89 6.29 42.62 2.54
N ARG A 90 6.58 41.39 2.08
CA ARG A 90 7.58 40.52 2.72
C ARG A 90 9.02 41.01 2.51
N MET A 91 9.29 41.75 1.43
CA MET A 91 10.60 42.41 1.19
C MET A 91 10.88 43.57 2.17
N SER A 92 9.90 44.00 2.96
CA SER A 92 10.01 45.11 3.93
C SER A 92 10.12 44.64 5.39
N ILE A 93 10.13 43.33 5.66
CA ILE A 93 10.12 42.77 7.03
C ILE A 93 11.46 42.08 7.30
N ASP A 94 12.15 42.53 8.36
CA ASP A 94 13.38 41.93 8.90
C ASP A 94 13.19 40.43 9.25
N SER A 95 14.26 39.67 9.06
CA SER A 95 14.31 38.22 8.89
C SER A 95 13.97 37.31 10.08
N ASP A 96 13.19 37.71 11.08
CA ASP A 96 13.06 36.94 12.34
C ASP A 96 11.64 36.58 12.83
N GLN A 97 10.60 36.68 11.98
CA GLN A 97 9.27 36.14 12.34
C GLN A 97 8.83 34.96 11.46
N LYS A 98 8.61 33.80 12.09
CA LYS A 98 7.95 32.63 11.49
C LYS A 98 6.56 33.02 10.95
N PRO A 99 6.17 32.53 9.76
CA PRO A 99 4.91 32.92 9.14
C PRO A 99 3.69 32.48 9.96
N LYS A 100 2.73 33.39 10.16
CA LYS A 100 1.36 33.02 10.59
C LYS A 100 0.72 32.21 9.46
N SER A 101 0.39 30.95 9.76
CA SER A 101 -0.31 30.02 8.87
C SER A 101 -1.68 30.57 8.47
N GLY A 102 -1.90 30.78 7.17
CA GLY A 102 -3.20 31.20 6.65
C GLY A 102 -3.20 31.85 5.25
N PHE A 103 -2.15 31.69 4.44
CA PHE A 103 -2.12 32.31 3.10
C PHE A 103 -1.98 31.25 2.01
N ASN A 104 -2.87 31.31 1.01
CA ASN A 104 -2.92 30.36 -0.08
C ASN A 104 -2.27 30.98 -1.34
N LEU A 105 -0.93 31.09 -1.35
CA LEU A 105 -0.15 31.62 -2.47
C LEU A 105 -0.45 30.83 -3.76
N HIS A 106 -0.62 29.51 -3.61
CA HIS A 106 -1.04 28.60 -4.68
C HIS A 106 -2.31 29.08 -5.39
N SER A 107 -3.37 29.42 -4.63
CA SER A 107 -4.63 29.90 -5.21
C SER A 107 -4.49 31.21 -6.00
N LEU A 108 -3.62 32.12 -5.58
CA LEU A 108 -3.37 33.38 -6.31
C LEU A 108 -2.55 33.15 -7.58
N VAL A 109 -1.59 32.23 -7.53
CA VAL A 109 -0.84 31.78 -8.71
C VAL A 109 -1.82 31.17 -9.71
N ASP A 110 -2.66 30.22 -9.29
CA ASP A 110 -3.68 29.60 -10.16
C ASP A 110 -4.59 30.64 -10.83
N GLN A 111 -5.13 31.60 -10.04
CA GLN A 111 -5.95 32.70 -10.57
C GLN A 111 -5.19 33.62 -11.54
N THR A 112 -3.87 33.75 -11.39
CA THR A 112 -3.02 34.51 -12.32
C THR A 112 -2.82 33.74 -13.62
N LEU A 113 -2.75 32.41 -13.56
CA LEU A 113 -2.68 31.52 -14.72
C LEU A 113 -4.01 31.44 -15.50
N GLU A 114 -5.13 31.90 -14.93
CA GLU A 114 -6.46 31.94 -15.58
C GLU A 114 -6.74 33.21 -16.40
N LEU A 115 -5.81 34.16 -16.46
CA LEU A 115 -6.02 35.45 -17.13
C LEU A 115 -6.08 35.31 -18.67
N LYS A 116 -7.11 35.91 -19.30
CA LYS A 116 -7.38 35.81 -20.76
C LYS A 116 -6.27 36.41 -21.64
N THR A 117 -5.70 37.53 -21.24
CA THR A 117 -4.56 38.19 -21.89
C THR A 117 -3.29 37.94 -21.08
N GLU A 118 -2.18 37.64 -21.74
CA GLU A 118 -0.90 37.39 -21.05
C GLU A 118 -0.27 38.76 -20.80
N PRO A 119 0.00 39.15 -19.54
CA PRO A 119 0.70 40.40 -19.26
C PRO A 119 2.13 40.37 -19.82
N ASP A 120 2.60 41.47 -20.40
CA ASP A 120 3.95 41.56 -20.99
C ASP A 120 5.06 41.16 -20.01
N LEU A 121 4.88 41.50 -18.72
CA LEU A 121 5.77 41.11 -17.61
C LEU A 121 5.98 39.60 -17.55
N ILE A 122 4.90 38.85 -17.69
CA ILE A 122 4.86 37.41 -17.52
C ILE A 122 5.47 36.71 -18.74
N SER A 123 5.27 37.27 -19.95
CA SER A 123 5.93 36.82 -21.18
C SER A 123 7.46 36.98 -21.11
N LEU A 124 7.94 38.09 -20.55
CA LEU A 124 9.38 38.33 -20.36
C LEU A 124 9.99 37.38 -19.32
N ILE A 125 9.30 37.16 -18.19
CA ILE A 125 9.71 36.18 -17.18
C ILE A 125 9.82 34.77 -17.79
N ARG A 126 8.86 34.36 -18.64
CA ARG A 126 8.89 33.07 -19.33
C ARG A 126 10.15 32.93 -20.20
N GLN A 127 10.53 33.98 -20.93
CA GLN A 127 11.74 33.95 -21.78
C GLN A 127 13.03 33.86 -20.96
N ILE A 128 13.10 34.53 -19.80
CA ILE A 128 14.23 34.42 -18.87
C ILE A 128 14.36 32.99 -18.34
N VAL A 129 13.26 32.41 -17.85
CA VAL A 129 13.22 31.04 -17.33
C VAL A 129 13.69 30.03 -18.39
N PHE A 130 13.22 30.17 -19.63
CA PHE A 130 13.62 29.32 -20.75
C PHE A 130 15.13 29.35 -21.00
N ILE A 131 15.73 30.55 -21.04
CA ILE A 131 17.17 30.68 -21.26
C ILE A 131 17.96 30.08 -20.09
N VAL A 132 17.55 30.31 -18.85
CA VAL A 132 18.21 29.74 -17.66
C VAL A 132 18.21 28.21 -17.69
N ILE A 133 17.08 27.57 -18.05
CA ILE A 133 16.99 26.10 -18.17
C ILE A 133 17.97 25.58 -19.24
N SER A 134 18.07 26.29 -20.37
CA SER A 134 18.97 25.92 -21.47
C SER A 134 20.47 26.04 -21.13
N MET A 135 20.81 26.82 -20.09
CA MET A 135 22.19 27.05 -19.66
C MET A 135 22.67 26.09 -18.56
N ASN A 136 21.77 25.36 -17.90
CA ASN A 136 22.12 24.46 -16.81
C ASN A 136 22.69 23.14 -17.38
N GLN A 137 23.97 22.84 -17.16
CA GLN A 137 24.67 21.66 -17.72
C GLN A 137 24.09 20.30 -17.27
N ASN A 138 23.22 20.28 -16.26
CA ASN A 138 22.48 19.08 -15.85
C ASN A 138 21.22 18.81 -16.68
N SER A 139 20.75 19.75 -17.51
CA SER A 139 19.72 19.51 -18.52
C SER A 139 20.35 18.85 -19.76
N LYS A 140 20.87 17.63 -19.60
CA LYS A 140 21.05 16.72 -20.73
C LYS A 140 19.71 16.70 -21.49
N LYS A 141 19.74 17.09 -22.76
CA LYS A 141 18.58 17.32 -23.66
C LYS A 141 17.37 16.44 -23.29
N PHE A 142 16.41 17.02 -22.59
CA PHE A 142 15.13 16.34 -22.32
C PHE A 142 14.47 15.92 -23.64
N ILE A 143 13.91 14.73 -23.67
CA ILE A 143 13.16 14.21 -24.81
C ILE A 143 11.66 14.33 -24.51
N SER A 144 10.92 14.99 -25.40
CA SER A 144 9.48 15.23 -25.24
C SER A 144 8.66 14.00 -25.65
N LEU A 145 7.78 13.58 -24.76
CA LEU A 145 6.80 12.53 -25.00
C LEU A 145 5.53 13.14 -25.60
N CYS A 146 5.14 12.63 -26.78
CA CYS A 146 4.03 13.17 -27.57
C CYS A 146 2.93 12.12 -27.87
N PRO A 147 2.32 11.48 -26.87
CA PRO A 147 1.28 10.48 -27.10
C PRO A 147 0.09 11.10 -27.83
N GLN A 148 -0.37 10.45 -28.91
CA GLN A 148 -1.53 10.89 -29.71
C GLN A 148 -2.82 10.15 -29.33
N LEU A 149 -2.68 9.13 -28.48
CA LEU A 149 -3.73 8.22 -28.09
C LEU A 149 -3.82 8.19 -26.57
N GLN A 150 -5.05 8.30 -26.10
CA GLN A 150 -5.39 8.08 -24.70
C GLN A 150 -5.95 6.67 -24.57
N GLY A 151 -5.38 5.89 -23.66
CA GLY A 151 -5.86 4.55 -23.37
C GLY A 151 -6.92 4.57 -22.27
N GLU A 152 -8.10 4.01 -22.54
CA GLU A 152 -9.10 3.64 -21.54
C GLU A 152 -9.10 2.12 -21.39
N PHE A 153 -9.01 1.63 -20.15
CA PHE A 153 -9.02 0.19 -19.89
C PHE A 153 -10.46 -0.27 -19.58
N SER A 154 -11.06 -1.02 -20.50
CA SER A 154 -12.41 -1.56 -20.36
C SER A 154 -12.39 -3.07 -20.63
N GLY A 155 -12.92 -3.87 -19.69
CA GLY A 155 -13.09 -5.32 -19.89
C GLY A 155 -11.82 -6.14 -20.18
N GLY A 156 -10.65 -5.71 -19.69
CA GLY A 156 -9.39 -6.43 -19.90
C GLY A 156 -8.62 -6.07 -21.17
N LYS A 157 -9.08 -5.08 -21.95
CA LYS A 157 -8.39 -4.57 -23.14
C LYS A 157 -8.26 -3.05 -23.08
N PHE A 158 -7.21 -2.53 -23.70
CA PHE A 158 -7.04 -1.09 -23.89
C PHE A 158 -7.82 -0.61 -25.13
N GLU A 159 -8.76 0.30 -24.91
CA GLU A 159 -9.41 1.09 -25.94
C GLU A 159 -8.65 2.40 -26.10
N ALA A 160 -7.91 2.53 -27.19
CA ALA A 160 -7.24 3.79 -27.54
C ALA A 160 -8.24 4.72 -28.23
N SER A 161 -8.50 5.88 -27.64
CA SER A 161 -9.24 7.00 -28.23
C SER A 161 -8.27 8.14 -28.56
N ARG A 162 -8.67 9.03 -29.48
CA ARG A 162 -7.85 10.18 -29.86
C ARG A 162 -7.77 11.11 -28.65
N SER A 163 -6.55 11.45 -28.20
CA SER A 163 -6.37 12.35 -27.05
C SER A 163 -7.09 13.68 -27.33
N GLN A 164 -8.08 14.03 -26.51
CA GLN A 164 -8.66 15.37 -26.53
C GLN A 164 -7.62 16.34 -25.97
N GLU A 165 -7.31 17.38 -26.74
CA GLU A 165 -6.50 18.47 -26.21
C GLU A 165 -7.28 19.12 -25.07
N ILE A 166 -6.65 19.31 -23.91
CA ILE A 166 -7.15 20.26 -22.91
C ILE A 166 -6.82 21.66 -23.45
N THR A 167 -7.50 22.06 -24.53
CA THR A 167 -7.42 23.42 -25.05
C THR A 167 -8.15 24.33 -24.07
N GLY A 168 -7.40 25.09 -23.28
CA GLY A 168 -8.01 26.13 -22.45
C GLY A 168 -7.07 26.96 -21.61
N PHE A 169 -5.94 26.41 -21.14
CA PHE A 169 -5.07 27.13 -20.21
C PHE A 169 -3.78 27.58 -20.90
N LYS A 170 -3.58 28.89 -20.99
CA LYS A 170 -2.43 29.54 -21.64
C LYS A 170 -1.07 29.17 -21.00
N TRP A 171 -1.11 28.59 -19.80
CA TRP A 171 0.02 28.20 -18.94
C TRP A 171 0.24 26.70 -18.83
N SER A 172 -0.55 25.90 -19.55
CA SER A 172 -0.54 24.45 -19.45
C SER A 172 0.80 23.81 -19.89
N CYS A 173 1.65 24.57 -20.60
CA CYS A 173 2.97 24.15 -21.07
C CYS A 173 4.16 24.63 -20.22
N PHE A 174 3.91 25.24 -19.07
CA PHE A 174 4.96 25.63 -18.12
C PHE A 174 5.67 24.41 -17.52
N ILE A 175 6.95 24.53 -17.16
CA ILE A 175 7.78 23.41 -16.70
C ILE A 175 7.24 22.75 -15.41
N GLY A 176 6.56 23.52 -14.54
CA GLY A 176 5.87 22.98 -13.36
C GLY A 176 4.68 22.05 -13.69
N ASN A 177 4.23 22.05 -14.94
CA ASN A 177 3.18 21.15 -15.45
C ASN A 177 3.75 20.00 -16.31
N TRP A 178 5.06 19.76 -16.24
CA TRP A 178 5.70 18.63 -16.90
C TRP A 178 5.80 17.45 -15.94
N ASP A 179 5.33 16.28 -16.38
CA ASP A 179 5.65 15.03 -15.73
C ASP A 179 7.04 14.59 -16.20
N ILE A 180 8.03 14.71 -15.31
CA ILE A 180 9.42 14.35 -15.59
C ILE A 180 9.60 12.85 -15.33
N LEU A 181 10.03 12.12 -16.35
CA LEU A 181 10.06 10.66 -16.38
C LEU A 181 11.51 10.14 -16.48
N ALA A 182 11.86 9.22 -15.58
CA ALA A 182 13.09 8.46 -15.62
C ALA A 182 12.90 7.16 -16.42
N VAL A 183 13.81 6.88 -17.35
CA VAL A 183 13.66 5.77 -18.31
C VAL A 183 13.74 4.40 -17.66
N THR A 184 14.50 4.22 -16.58
CA THR A 184 14.85 2.89 -16.05
C THR A 184 14.07 2.47 -14.81
N GLY A 185 13.15 3.29 -14.29
CA GLY A 185 12.35 2.96 -13.10
C GLY A 185 13.14 2.77 -11.79
N ARG A 186 14.48 2.90 -11.79
CA ARG A 186 15.29 2.85 -10.58
C ARG A 186 15.37 4.23 -9.93
N ARG A 187 15.08 4.28 -8.62
CA ARG A 187 15.34 5.47 -7.78
C ARG A 187 16.82 5.87 -7.89
N GLY A 188 17.09 7.10 -8.32
CA GLY A 188 18.42 7.72 -8.26
C GLY A 188 19.14 7.98 -9.59
N GLU A 189 18.53 7.68 -10.76
CA GLU A 189 19.08 8.05 -12.07
C GLU A 189 18.50 9.38 -12.62
N ASP A 190 19.29 10.10 -13.41
CA ASP A 190 18.91 11.37 -14.06
C ASP A 190 17.66 11.17 -14.95
N ALA A 191 16.61 11.95 -14.74
CA ALA A 191 15.44 11.92 -15.61
C ALA A 191 15.76 12.55 -16.98
N THR A 192 15.36 11.89 -18.06
CA THR A 192 15.69 12.29 -19.44
C THR A 192 14.47 12.58 -20.31
N HIS A 193 13.27 12.20 -19.87
CA HIS A 193 12.04 12.39 -20.62
C HIS A 193 11.08 13.32 -19.88
N PHE A 194 10.21 14.00 -20.62
CA PHE A 194 9.13 14.76 -20.01
C PHE A 194 7.85 14.68 -20.83
N LEU A 195 6.75 14.86 -20.13
CA LEU A 195 5.42 14.85 -20.69
C LEU A 195 4.68 16.11 -20.25
N CYS A 196 4.40 17.00 -21.19
CA CYS A 196 3.69 18.24 -20.90
C CYS A 196 2.19 17.97 -20.76
N ARG A 197 1.62 18.20 -19.56
CA ARG A 197 0.19 17.98 -19.30
C ARG A 197 -0.73 18.87 -20.12
N GLY A 198 -0.24 20.01 -20.58
CA GLY A 198 -1.01 20.97 -21.35
C GLY A 198 -1.14 20.66 -22.84
N CYS A 199 -0.01 20.44 -23.51
CA CYS A 199 0.00 20.19 -24.95
C CYS A 199 0.34 18.75 -25.33
N HIS A 200 0.54 17.86 -24.36
CA HIS A 200 1.02 16.48 -24.58
C HIS A 200 2.25 16.47 -25.51
N GLY A 201 3.20 17.37 -25.28
CA GLY A 201 4.45 17.50 -26.05
C GLY A 201 4.31 18.12 -27.46
N LYS A 202 3.09 18.37 -27.96
CA LYS A 202 2.88 18.88 -29.34
C LYS A 202 3.56 20.23 -29.59
N GLN A 203 3.46 21.16 -28.64
CA GLN A 203 3.95 22.54 -28.78
C GLN A 203 5.45 22.71 -28.45
N HIS A 204 6.11 21.66 -27.98
CA HIS A 204 7.53 21.66 -27.62
C HIS A 204 8.40 21.19 -28.80
N GLN A 205 8.47 21.97 -29.87
CA GLN A 205 9.24 21.63 -31.09
C GLN A 205 10.75 21.77 -30.91
N GLU A 206 11.17 22.53 -29.91
CA GLU A 206 12.56 22.78 -29.54
C GLU A 206 13.25 21.56 -28.90
N TYR A 207 12.49 20.57 -28.45
CA TYR A 207 12.99 19.32 -27.88
C TYR A 207 12.90 18.17 -28.87
N GLU A 208 13.85 17.23 -28.78
CA GLU A 208 13.77 15.95 -29.49
C GLU A 208 12.51 15.20 -29.06
N LYS A 209 11.82 14.55 -29.99
CA LYS A 209 10.55 13.86 -29.72
C LYS A 209 10.71 12.36 -29.88
N VAL A 210 10.20 11.60 -28.91
CA VAL A 210 10.11 10.15 -29.01
C VAL A 210 9.19 9.77 -30.19
N PRO A 211 9.55 8.75 -31.00
CA PRO A 211 8.69 8.33 -32.12
C PRO A 211 7.30 7.91 -31.66
N ILE A 212 6.26 8.44 -32.30
CA ILE A 212 4.86 8.11 -31.96
C ILE A 212 4.54 6.65 -32.32
N GLU A 213 5.18 6.12 -33.35
CA GLU A 213 5.01 4.75 -33.83
C GLU A 213 6.40 4.12 -34.07
N ILE A 214 6.58 2.88 -33.62
CA ILE A 214 7.83 2.12 -33.76
C ILE A 214 7.57 0.69 -34.25
N LYS A 215 8.53 0.11 -34.98
CA LYS A 215 8.60 -1.34 -35.20
C LYS A 215 9.66 -1.93 -34.30
N HIS A 216 9.28 -2.92 -33.49
CA HIS A 216 10.20 -3.52 -32.52
C HIS A 216 10.55 -4.97 -32.89
N PRO A 217 11.81 -5.42 -32.74
CA PRO A 217 12.22 -6.80 -33.07
C PRO A 217 11.43 -7.90 -32.34
N LEU A 218 11.03 -7.65 -31.09
CA LEU A 218 10.17 -8.58 -30.31
C LEU A 218 8.71 -8.60 -30.79
N HIS A 219 8.30 -7.63 -31.59
CA HIS A 219 6.96 -7.52 -32.14
C HIS A 219 6.97 -7.09 -33.61
N PRO A 220 7.51 -7.93 -34.53
CA PRO A 220 7.82 -7.51 -35.90
C PRO A 220 6.58 -7.36 -36.80
N ASN A 221 5.47 -8.04 -36.47
CA ASN A 221 4.29 -8.11 -37.31
C ASN A 221 3.40 -6.84 -37.23
N HIS A 222 3.49 -6.08 -36.13
CA HIS A 222 2.73 -4.85 -35.95
C HIS A 222 3.59 -3.77 -35.32
N SER A 223 3.33 -2.51 -35.67
CA SER A 223 3.94 -1.38 -34.99
C SER A 223 3.33 -1.19 -33.59
N LEU A 224 4.13 -0.61 -32.69
CA LEU A 224 3.68 -0.14 -31.39
C LEU A 224 3.45 1.36 -31.45
N GLN A 225 2.39 1.84 -30.81
CA GLN A 225 2.03 3.25 -30.74
C GLN A 225 2.22 3.78 -29.32
N LEU A 226 2.69 5.02 -29.19
CA LEU A 226 2.88 5.69 -27.91
C LEU A 226 1.51 6.12 -27.33
N VAL A 227 1.19 5.63 -26.13
CA VAL A 227 -0.10 5.86 -25.45
C VAL A 227 0.09 6.49 -24.07
N TRP A 228 -0.88 7.30 -23.64
CA TRP A 228 -0.99 7.84 -22.27
C TRP A 228 -2.15 7.16 -21.53
N ASN A 229 -1.93 6.74 -20.28
CA ASN A 229 -2.96 6.24 -19.34
C ASN A 229 -3.13 7.12 -18.08
N TRP A 230 -4.37 7.46 -17.71
CA TRP A 230 -4.74 8.26 -16.52
C TRP A 230 -5.20 7.42 -15.31
N LEU A 231 -5.48 6.12 -15.50
CA LEU A 231 -6.13 5.30 -14.47
C LEU A 231 -5.13 4.41 -13.72
N ASN A 232 -5.39 4.19 -12.42
CA ASN A 232 -4.68 3.29 -11.49
C ASN A 232 -4.70 1.79 -11.90
N GLN A 233 -4.98 1.46 -13.16
CA GLN A 233 -4.92 0.11 -13.70
C GLN A 233 -3.67 -0.01 -14.57
N THR A 234 -2.72 -0.81 -14.11
CA THR A 234 -1.41 -0.98 -14.75
C THR A 234 -1.41 -2.23 -15.63
N ARG A 235 -0.70 -2.14 -16.75
CA ARG A 235 -0.37 -3.27 -17.60
C ARG A 235 1.12 -3.56 -17.44
N LYS A 236 1.54 -4.81 -17.49
CA LYS A 236 2.97 -5.14 -17.38
C LYS A 236 3.70 -5.01 -18.71
N CYS A 237 4.92 -4.51 -18.67
CA CYS A 237 5.83 -4.45 -19.79
C CYS A 237 6.20 -5.87 -20.23
N TYR A 238 6.09 -6.19 -21.53
CA TYR A 238 6.44 -7.52 -22.03
C TYR A 238 7.90 -7.92 -21.70
N CYS A 239 8.83 -6.97 -21.73
CA CYS A 239 10.25 -7.25 -21.60
C CYS A 239 10.71 -7.39 -20.12
N CYS A 240 10.27 -6.49 -19.24
CA CYS A 240 10.70 -6.43 -17.84
C CYS A 240 9.64 -6.85 -16.81
N ASP A 241 8.39 -7.08 -17.22
CA ASP A 241 7.26 -7.41 -16.33
C ASP A 241 6.92 -6.32 -15.29
N GLU A 242 7.54 -5.14 -15.40
CA GLU A 242 7.23 -3.96 -14.57
C GLU A 242 5.91 -3.34 -14.99
N ASP A 243 5.19 -2.77 -14.02
CA ASP A 243 3.98 -2.02 -14.26
C ASP A 243 4.26 -0.79 -15.14
N LEU A 244 3.52 -0.70 -16.24
CA LEU A 244 3.55 0.44 -17.15
C LEU A 244 2.73 1.57 -16.52
N ILE A 245 3.45 2.62 -16.14
CA ILE A 245 2.90 3.82 -15.51
C ILE A 245 2.94 4.96 -16.54
N GLU A 246 1.87 5.76 -16.59
CA GLU A 246 1.73 6.97 -17.41
C GLU A 246 1.83 6.78 -18.93
N VAL A 247 3.04 6.59 -19.48
CA VAL A 247 3.31 6.57 -20.93
C VAL A 247 4.12 5.35 -21.35
N PHE A 248 3.64 4.64 -22.37
CA PHE A 248 4.28 3.42 -22.87
C PHE A 248 3.90 3.14 -24.33
N TYR A 249 4.55 2.16 -24.95
CA TYR A 249 4.25 1.69 -26.29
C TYR A 249 3.28 0.52 -26.28
N TYR A 250 2.24 0.57 -27.11
CA TYR A 250 1.15 -0.41 -27.14
C TYR A 250 0.73 -0.79 -28.57
N CYS A 251 0.47 -2.08 -28.80
CA CYS A 251 -0.21 -2.59 -29.99
C CYS A 251 -1.59 -3.11 -29.60
N LYS A 252 -2.65 -2.48 -30.11
CA LYS A 252 -4.04 -2.87 -29.89
C LYS A 252 -4.39 -4.23 -30.48
N THR A 253 -3.88 -4.55 -31.67
CA THR A 253 -4.20 -5.80 -32.40
C THR A 253 -3.72 -7.03 -31.64
N CYS A 254 -2.52 -6.93 -31.08
CA CYS A 254 -1.91 -8.04 -30.36
C CYS A 254 -2.05 -7.92 -28.85
N ASP A 255 -2.55 -6.82 -28.30
CA ASP A 255 -2.57 -6.63 -26.86
C ASP A 255 -1.13 -6.79 -26.30
N TYR A 256 -0.19 -6.03 -26.87
CA TYR A 256 1.25 -6.07 -26.57
C TYR A 256 1.68 -4.70 -26.05
N ALA A 257 2.38 -4.64 -24.91
CA ALA A 257 2.79 -3.38 -24.30
C ALA A 257 4.24 -3.42 -23.82
N MET A 258 4.94 -2.29 -23.90
CA MET A 258 6.36 -2.18 -23.56
C MET A 258 6.70 -0.77 -23.09
N ASN A 259 7.52 -0.64 -22.05
CA ASN A 259 7.99 0.66 -21.59
C ASN A 259 9.04 1.23 -22.56
N ILE A 260 9.27 2.53 -22.45
CA ILE A 260 10.20 3.28 -23.32
C ILE A 260 11.63 2.73 -23.17
N ALA A 261 12.06 2.42 -21.93
CA ALA A 261 13.36 1.80 -21.65
C ALA A 261 13.62 0.51 -22.43
N CYS A 262 12.63 -0.39 -22.47
CA CYS A 262 12.77 -1.69 -23.09
C CYS A 262 12.67 -1.61 -24.61
N VAL A 263 12.09 -0.54 -25.16
CA VAL A 263 12.18 -0.24 -26.59
C VAL A 263 13.58 0.18 -26.98
N GLU A 264 14.22 1.04 -26.19
CA GLU A 264 15.57 1.54 -26.47
C GLU A 264 16.63 0.43 -26.30
N LYS A 265 16.42 -0.48 -25.34
CA LYS A 265 17.27 -1.65 -25.15
C LYS A 265 16.97 -2.70 -26.21
N SER A 266 17.79 -2.74 -27.26
CA SER A 266 17.74 -3.82 -28.25
C SER A 266 17.89 -5.19 -27.55
N PRO A 267 16.96 -6.15 -27.75
CA PRO A 267 17.10 -7.48 -27.20
C PRO A 267 18.32 -8.18 -27.81
N LEU A 268 19.14 -8.82 -26.98
CA LEU A 268 20.23 -9.65 -27.49
C LEU A 268 19.64 -10.87 -28.23
N SER A 269 20.05 -11.09 -29.47
CA SER A 269 19.62 -12.24 -30.27
C SER A 269 20.09 -13.56 -29.65
N HIS A 270 21.22 -13.52 -28.95
CA HIS A 270 21.82 -14.64 -28.25
C HIS A 270 22.16 -14.27 -26.81
N LYS A 271 21.99 -15.21 -25.90
CA LYS A 271 22.29 -15.01 -24.48
C LYS A 271 22.85 -16.28 -23.86
N ASP A 272 23.99 -16.13 -23.21
CA ASP A 272 24.58 -17.20 -22.40
C ASP A 272 23.94 -17.19 -21.00
N CYS A 273 23.62 -18.38 -20.50
CA CYS A 273 23.01 -18.53 -19.18
C CYS A 273 23.61 -19.71 -18.41
N PRO A 274 24.94 -19.72 -18.17
CA PRO A 274 25.64 -20.86 -17.57
C PRO A 274 25.10 -21.25 -16.19
N LYS A 275 24.43 -20.31 -15.49
CA LYS A 275 23.71 -20.53 -14.23
C LYS A 275 22.64 -21.62 -14.34
N TRP A 276 21.95 -21.71 -15.48
CA TRP A 276 20.79 -22.57 -15.68
C TRP A 276 20.97 -23.57 -16.82
N HIS A 277 21.80 -23.23 -17.81
CA HIS A 277 21.96 -24.01 -19.02
C HIS A 277 23.30 -23.71 -19.71
N GLU A 278 23.98 -24.76 -20.18
CA GLU A 278 25.35 -24.64 -20.71
C GLU A 278 25.42 -24.07 -22.14
N HIS A 279 24.41 -24.32 -22.99
CA HIS A 279 24.42 -23.82 -24.37
C HIS A 279 23.96 -22.36 -24.47
N THR A 280 24.48 -21.64 -25.46
CA THR A 280 23.98 -20.32 -25.85
C THR A 280 22.54 -20.40 -26.33
N LEU A 281 21.68 -19.57 -25.76
CA LEU A 281 20.26 -19.54 -26.07
C LEU A 281 19.97 -18.51 -27.17
N ALA A 282 19.06 -18.84 -28.08
CA ALA A 282 18.57 -17.95 -29.12
C ALA A 282 17.20 -17.38 -28.74
N LEU A 283 17.00 -16.09 -29.00
CA LEU A 283 15.73 -15.41 -28.78
C LEU A 283 14.63 -15.98 -29.71
N PHE A 284 13.49 -16.36 -29.13
CA PHE A 284 12.33 -16.87 -29.84
C PHE A 284 11.11 -15.94 -29.63
N PRO A 285 10.89 -14.95 -30.52
CA PRO A 285 9.90 -13.88 -30.31
C PRO A 285 8.43 -14.29 -30.57
N ARG A 286 8.14 -15.55 -30.92
CA ARG A 286 6.78 -15.97 -31.33
C ARG A 286 5.87 -16.24 -30.12
N ARG A 287 4.98 -15.30 -29.82
CA ARG A 287 3.97 -15.35 -28.74
C ARG A 287 2.92 -16.48 -28.82
N LYS A 288 2.71 -17.10 -29.99
CA LYS A 288 1.64 -18.12 -30.18
C LYS A 288 2.08 -19.56 -29.84
N ALA A 289 3.36 -19.80 -29.57
CA ALA A 289 3.81 -21.12 -29.16
C ALA A 289 3.57 -21.27 -27.65
N SER A 290 2.75 -22.25 -27.26
CA SER A 290 2.51 -22.61 -25.86
C SER A 290 3.65 -23.48 -25.31
N LEU A 291 4.89 -22.98 -25.39
CA LEU A 291 6.07 -23.69 -24.88
C LEU A 291 6.22 -23.39 -23.39
N ASN A 292 6.32 -24.44 -22.58
CA ASN A 292 6.57 -24.30 -21.15
C ASN A 292 8.02 -23.92 -20.90
N CYS A 293 8.24 -22.95 -20.03
CA CYS A 293 9.57 -22.62 -19.54
C CYS A 293 10.11 -23.70 -18.61
N ASN A 294 11.30 -24.25 -18.89
CA ASN A 294 11.98 -25.26 -18.09
C ASN A 294 12.20 -24.86 -16.63
N ILE A 295 12.29 -23.56 -16.35
CA ILE A 295 12.56 -23.04 -14.99
C ILE A 295 11.27 -22.84 -14.19
N CYS A 296 10.14 -22.49 -14.82
CA CYS A 296 8.93 -22.14 -14.08
C CYS A 296 7.66 -22.90 -14.47
N SER A 297 7.75 -23.86 -15.40
CA SER A 297 6.63 -24.69 -15.84
C SER A 297 5.44 -23.93 -16.45
N LEU A 298 5.58 -22.64 -16.76
CA LEU A 298 4.51 -21.83 -17.34
C LEU A 298 4.79 -21.58 -18.82
N ALA A 299 3.73 -21.58 -19.64
CA ALA A 299 3.74 -21.12 -21.03
C ALA A 299 3.40 -19.62 -21.14
N ASP A 300 3.89 -18.80 -20.22
CA ASP A 300 3.47 -17.41 -20.05
C ASP A 300 3.76 -16.58 -21.31
N SER A 301 2.70 -16.07 -21.96
CA SER A 301 2.80 -15.27 -23.17
C SER A 301 3.20 -13.81 -22.94
N SER A 302 3.53 -13.44 -21.70
CA SER A 302 3.87 -12.07 -21.30
C SER A 302 5.37 -11.77 -21.23
N SER A 303 6.25 -12.73 -21.51
CA SER A 303 7.71 -12.54 -21.46
C SER A 303 8.42 -13.12 -22.69
N PRO A 304 9.52 -12.51 -23.19
CA PRO A 304 10.34 -13.08 -24.23
C PRO A 304 10.84 -14.48 -23.86
N LEU A 305 10.79 -15.40 -24.81
CA LEU A 305 11.31 -16.74 -24.67
C LEU A 305 12.68 -16.84 -25.33
N TYR A 306 13.57 -17.56 -24.68
CA TYR A 306 14.85 -17.99 -25.24
C TYR A 306 14.83 -19.51 -25.32
N MET A 307 15.35 -20.04 -26.42
CA MET A 307 15.42 -21.48 -26.64
C MET A 307 16.84 -21.91 -26.95
N CYS A 308 17.18 -23.13 -26.54
CA CYS A 308 18.39 -23.85 -26.91
C CYS A 308 18.07 -24.74 -28.12
N PRO A 309 18.48 -24.38 -29.35
CA PRO A 309 18.28 -25.25 -30.50
C PRO A 309 18.90 -26.67 -30.32
N PRO A 310 20.05 -26.84 -29.63
CA PRO A 310 20.62 -28.16 -29.40
C PRO A 310 19.82 -29.11 -28.50
N CYS A 311 18.98 -28.59 -27.60
CA CYS A 311 18.54 -29.35 -26.43
C CYS A 311 17.08 -29.10 -25.99
N ASP A 312 16.30 -28.40 -26.81
CA ASP A 312 14.89 -28.05 -26.55
C ASP A 312 14.64 -27.31 -25.21
N PHE A 313 15.69 -26.77 -24.59
CA PHE A 313 15.57 -25.99 -23.37
C PHE A 313 14.96 -24.62 -23.68
N VAL A 314 13.83 -24.31 -23.07
CA VAL A 314 13.07 -23.07 -23.22
C VAL A 314 13.01 -22.33 -21.89
N VAL A 315 13.22 -21.01 -21.92
CA VAL A 315 13.24 -20.20 -20.70
C VAL A 315 12.73 -18.79 -20.94
N HIS A 316 11.93 -18.27 -20.01
CA HIS A 316 11.53 -16.87 -20.03
C HIS A 316 12.73 -15.97 -19.71
N GLN A 317 12.78 -14.79 -20.32
CA GLN A 317 13.79 -13.78 -20.00
C GLN A 317 13.82 -13.45 -18.50
N LYS A 318 12.63 -13.34 -17.88
CA LYS A 318 12.48 -13.10 -16.43
C LYS A 318 12.80 -14.30 -15.54
N CYS A 319 13.04 -15.49 -16.10
CA CYS A 319 13.50 -16.64 -15.33
C CYS A 319 15.03 -16.66 -15.15
N PHE A 320 15.78 -15.89 -15.96
CA PHE A 320 17.25 -15.83 -15.83
C PHE A 320 17.71 -15.29 -14.48
N THR A 321 16.96 -14.34 -13.93
CA THR A 321 17.26 -13.67 -12.67
C THR A 321 16.69 -14.40 -11.45
N LEU A 322 16.10 -15.59 -11.63
CA LEU A 322 15.61 -16.35 -10.48
C LEU A 322 16.81 -16.70 -9.56
N PRO A 323 16.60 -16.65 -8.25
CA PRO A 323 17.64 -16.96 -7.28
C PRO A 323 17.89 -18.48 -7.23
N HIS A 324 19.04 -18.90 -6.67
CA HIS A 324 19.29 -20.32 -6.45
C HIS A 324 18.89 -20.78 -5.06
N LEU A 325 19.25 -20.02 -4.02
CA LEU A 325 19.00 -20.37 -2.64
C LEU A 325 18.25 -19.23 -1.99
N ILE A 326 17.06 -19.49 -1.46
CA ILE A 326 16.22 -18.44 -0.87
C ILE A 326 15.66 -18.86 0.48
N ARG A 327 15.18 -17.87 1.22
CA ARG A 327 14.32 -18.05 2.38
C ARG A 327 12.97 -17.40 2.08
N ILE A 328 11.89 -18.07 2.48
CA ILE A 328 10.52 -17.63 2.25
C ILE A 328 9.75 -17.56 3.56
N CYS A 329 8.71 -16.74 3.65
CA CYS A 329 7.93 -16.60 4.89
C CYS A 329 6.99 -17.78 5.18
N ARG A 330 6.79 -18.69 4.22
CA ARG A 330 5.91 -19.87 4.34
C ARG A 330 6.63 -21.13 4.83
N HIS A 331 7.94 -21.05 5.03
CA HIS A 331 8.74 -22.20 5.46
C HIS A 331 9.98 -21.72 6.23
N PRO A 332 10.28 -22.29 7.42
CA PRO A 332 11.40 -21.82 8.24
C PRO A 332 12.78 -22.10 7.62
N HIS A 333 12.92 -23.16 6.83
CA HIS A 333 14.21 -23.54 6.25
C HIS A 333 14.45 -22.83 4.90
N ARG A 334 15.73 -22.74 4.53
CA ARG A 334 16.12 -22.33 3.18
C ARG A 334 15.65 -23.37 2.15
N ILE A 335 15.30 -22.89 0.97
CA ILE A 335 14.90 -23.73 -0.17
C ILE A 335 15.83 -23.45 -1.34
N LEU A 336 16.26 -24.52 -2.01
CA LEU A 336 17.15 -24.49 -3.16
C LEU A 336 16.34 -24.73 -4.43
N PHE A 337 16.72 -24.05 -5.52
CA PHE A 337 16.20 -24.36 -6.83
C PHE A 337 16.66 -25.75 -7.29
N THR A 338 15.70 -26.51 -7.78
CA THR A 338 15.85 -27.88 -8.26
C THR A 338 15.35 -27.92 -9.71
N PRO A 339 16.20 -28.22 -10.71
CA PRO A 339 15.82 -28.19 -12.13
C PRO A 339 14.73 -29.20 -12.53
N SER A 340 14.66 -30.33 -11.83
CA SER A 340 13.67 -31.40 -12.02
C SER A 340 13.51 -32.17 -10.72
N PHE A 341 12.31 -32.62 -10.43
CA PHE A 341 12.02 -33.41 -9.22
C PHE A 341 12.14 -34.91 -9.51
N ASP A 342 12.27 -35.71 -8.44
CA ASP A 342 12.19 -37.16 -8.56
C ASP A 342 10.75 -37.61 -8.88
N GLU A 343 10.55 -38.89 -9.18
CA GLU A 343 9.25 -39.46 -9.59
C GLU A 343 8.16 -39.43 -8.51
N ARG A 344 8.42 -38.83 -7.34
CA ARG A 344 7.40 -38.68 -6.29
C ARG A 344 6.30 -37.71 -6.72
N ASP A 345 5.11 -37.90 -6.17
CA ASP A 345 3.99 -36.95 -6.36
C ASP A 345 4.21 -35.69 -5.51
N TRP A 346 4.87 -34.69 -6.10
CA TRP A 346 5.10 -33.41 -5.44
C TRP A 346 3.88 -32.48 -5.56
N SER A 347 3.59 -31.78 -4.47
CA SER A 347 2.60 -30.69 -4.45
C SER A 347 3.25 -29.41 -3.96
N CYS A 348 2.94 -28.30 -4.63
CA CYS A 348 3.45 -27.01 -4.26
C CYS A 348 2.83 -26.60 -2.92
N SER A 349 3.65 -26.37 -1.90
CA SER A 349 3.21 -26.00 -0.56
C SER A 349 2.64 -24.58 -0.46
N ILE A 350 2.68 -23.80 -1.54
CA ILE A 350 2.14 -22.44 -1.62
C ILE A 350 0.80 -22.45 -2.37
N CYS A 351 0.75 -23.00 -3.58
CA CYS A 351 -0.48 -23.02 -4.39
C CYS A 351 -1.30 -24.30 -4.28
N ARG A 352 -0.75 -25.33 -3.62
CA ARG A 352 -1.39 -26.63 -3.34
C ARG A 352 -1.74 -27.43 -4.60
N ARG A 353 -1.21 -27.04 -5.76
CA ARG A 353 -1.33 -27.77 -7.03
C ARG A 353 -0.15 -28.72 -7.22
N LYS A 354 -0.36 -29.75 -8.02
CA LYS A 354 0.69 -30.70 -8.41
C LYS A 354 1.87 -29.97 -9.07
N ILE A 355 3.08 -30.38 -8.74
CA ILE A 355 4.30 -29.97 -9.42
C ILE A 355 4.54 -30.96 -10.56
N ASP A 356 4.84 -30.43 -11.74
CA ASP A 356 5.31 -31.25 -12.84
C ASP A 356 6.82 -31.49 -12.65
N ASN A 357 7.19 -32.75 -12.50
CA ASN A 357 8.53 -33.15 -12.09
C ASN A 357 9.57 -32.93 -13.20
N GLU A 358 9.13 -32.74 -14.45
CA GLU A 358 10.01 -32.44 -15.59
C GLU A 358 10.53 -30.99 -15.58
N TYR A 359 9.96 -30.12 -14.73
CA TYR A 359 10.25 -28.70 -14.68
C TYR A 359 10.82 -28.25 -13.35
N GLY A 360 11.49 -27.09 -13.39
CA GLY A 360 12.14 -26.49 -12.24
C GLY A 360 11.18 -25.98 -11.17
N GLY A 361 11.63 -26.10 -9.92
CA GLY A 361 10.97 -25.59 -8.73
C GLY A 361 11.95 -25.37 -7.59
N TYR A 362 11.45 -25.14 -6.38
CA TYR A 362 12.28 -25.07 -5.17
C TYR A 362 11.92 -26.20 -4.22
N SER A 363 12.93 -26.76 -3.56
CA SER A 363 12.77 -27.75 -2.49
C SER A 363 13.60 -27.40 -1.27
N CYS A 364 13.13 -27.78 -0.09
CA CYS A 364 13.87 -27.59 1.15
C CYS A 364 15.17 -28.40 1.16
N THR A 365 16.23 -27.80 1.69
CA THR A 365 17.56 -28.42 1.80
C THR A 365 17.74 -29.26 3.06
N LYS A 366 16.79 -29.20 4.01
CA LYS A 366 16.89 -29.92 5.27
C LYS A 366 16.42 -31.36 5.13
N ASP A 367 17.25 -32.29 5.58
CA ASP A 367 16.95 -33.72 5.57
C ASP A 367 15.61 -34.03 6.26
N GLY A 368 14.80 -34.86 5.59
CA GLY A 368 13.47 -35.24 6.04
C GLY A 368 12.36 -34.20 5.80
N CYS A 369 12.69 -33.01 5.26
CA CYS A 369 11.69 -31.98 4.98
C CYS A 369 11.21 -32.03 3.52
N LEU A 370 9.96 -32.46 3.30
CA LEU A 370 9.34 -32.59 1.98
C LEU A 370 8.69 -31.29 1.47
N TYR A 371 9.22 -30.12 1.84
CA TYR A 371 8.68 -28.87 1.35
C TYR A 371 9.16 -28.61 -0.08
N ALA A 372 8.21 -28.40 -0.99
CA ALA A 372 8.48 -27.97 -2.36
C ALA A 372 7.51 -26.89 -2.81
N ALA A 373 7.93 -26.06 -3.77
CA ALA A 373 7.12 -25.02 -4.36
C ALA A 373 7.47 -24.80 -5.82
N HIS A 374 6.48 -24.41 -6.64
CA HIS A 374 6.75 -23.93 -8.00
C HIS A 374 7.66 -22.70 -7.93
N SER A 375 8.55 -22.54 -8.92
CA SER A 375 9.47 -21.39 -8.98
C SER A 375 8.76 -20.05 -8.84
N ARG A 376 7.64 -19.87 -9.52
CA ARG A 376 6.85 -18.63 -9.49
C ARG A 376 6.03 -18.45 -8.23
N CYS A 377 5.80 -19.51 -7.45
CA CYS A 377 5.18 -19.40 -6.14
C CYS A 377 6.22 -19.02 -5.07
N ALA A 378 7.41 -19.62 -5.14
CA ALA A 378 8.48 -19.35 -4.19
C ALA A 378 9.04 -17.93 -4.31
N THR A 379 9.06 -17.36 -5.52
CA THR A 379 9.65 -16.04 -5.78
C THR A 379 8.62 -14.91 -5.92
N GLN A 380 7.43 -15.05 -5.32
CA GLN A 380 6.45 -13.96 -5.26
C GLN A 380 6.90 -12.92 -4.23
N SER A 381 6.60 -11.64 -4.47
CA SER A 381 7.04 -10.54 -3.60
C SER A 381 6.44 -10.55 -2.19
N ASN A 382 5.28 -11.19 -2.00
CA ASN A 382 4.68 -11.42 -0.68
C ASN A 382 5.27 -12.65 0.04
N VAL A 383 6.02 -13.50 -0.65
CA VAL A 383 6.59 -14.76 -0.14
C VAL A 383 8.10 -14.67 0.08
N TRP A 384 8.82 -14.00 -0.81
CA TRP A 384 10.27 -13.88 -0.84
C TRP A 384 10.71 -12.41 -0.82
N ASP A 385 11.84 -12.13 -0.17
CA ASP A 385 12.36 -10.79 0.09
C ASP A 385 13.23 -10.21 -1.03
N GLY A 386 13.46 -10.97 -2.10
CA GLY A 386 14.29 -10.57 -3.24
C GLY A 386 15.78 -10.91 -3.10
N THR A 387 16.20 -11.56 -2.01
CA THR A 387 17.62 -11.88 -1.76
C THR A 387 17.99 -13.31 -2.18
N ASP A 388 19.03 -13.47 -3.01
CA ASP A 388 19.68 -14.77 -3.29
C ASP A 388 20.76 -15.03 -2.22
N LEU A 389 20.66 -16.15 -1.51
CA LEU A 389 21.45 -16.48 -0.33
C LEU A 389 22.65 -17.39 -0.64
N VAL A 390 22.99 -17.58 -1.91
CA VAL A 390 24.20 -18.33 -2.30
C VAL A 390 25.43 -17.66 -1.70
N GLY A 391 26.26 -18.45 -1.00
CA GLY A 391 27.48 -17.95 -0.34
C GLY A 391 27.23 -17.16 0.95
N VAL A 392 25.96 -16.92 1.33
CA VAL A 392 25.60 -16.34 2.62
C VAL A 392 25.54 -17.47 3.65
N PRO A 393 26.39 -17.46 4.69
CA PRO A 393 26.30 -18.44 5.77
C PRO A 393 24.89 -18.48 6.35
N GLU A 394 24.44 -19.63 6.83
CA GLU A 394 23.26 -19.64 7.67
C GLU A 394 23.67 -18.99 8.99
N GLU A 395 23.23 -17.75 9.22
CA GLU A 395 23.40 -17.09 10.51
C GLU A 395 22.90 -18.07 11.58
N THR A 396 23.77 -18.41 12.53
CA THR A 396 23.36 -19.12 13.74
C THR A 396 22.17 -18.37 14.29
N GLU A 397 21.02 -19.06 14.41
CA GLU A 397 19.77 -18.55 14.95
C GLU A 397 20.06 -17.44 15.96
N GLU A 398 19.78 -16.18 15.60
CA GLU A 398 19.97 -15.06 16.52
C GLU A 398 19.33 -15.48 17.84
N GLU A 399 20.14 -15.67 18.90
CA GLU A 399 19.74 -16.37 20.14
C GLU A 399 18.25 -16.22 20.39
N ILE A 400 17.50 -17.34 20.35
CA ILE A 400 16.05 -17.32 20.61
C ILE A 400 15.89 -16.88 22.06
N VAL A 401 15.73 -15.56 22.26
CA VAL A 401 15.55 -15.01 23.59
C VAL A 401 14.17 -15.44 24.04
N GLU A 402 14.13 -16.35 25.02
CA GLU A 402 12.91 -16.82 25.62
C GLU A 402 12.07 -15.64 26.13
N PRO A 403 10.74 -15.70 26.01
CA PRO A 403 9.86 -14.61 26.45
C PRO A 403 9.81 -14.47 27.98
N PHE A 404 10.22 -15.48 28.74
CA PHE A 404 10.24 -15.40 30.19
C PHE A 404 11.24 -16.38 30.80
N VAL A 405 11.61 -16.10 32.05
CA VAL A 405 12.34 -17.04 32.91
C VAL A 405 11.33 -17.75 33.82
N ARG A 406 11.35 -19.08 33.85
CA ARG A 406 10.54 -19.88 34.77
C ARG A 406 11.22 -19.93 36.14
N ILE A 407 10.53 -19.42 37.17
CA ILE A 407 11.04 -19.39 38.55
C ILE A 407 10.66 -20.69 39.28
N SER A 408 9.42 -21.15 39.08
CA SER A 408 8.92 -22.43 39.57
C SER A 408 7.68 -22.85 38.75
N ASP A 409 7.05 -23.97 39.07
CA ASP A 409 5.87 -24.42 38.35
C ASP A 409 4.72 -23.42 38.42
N GLY A 410 4.31 -22.96 37.23
CA GLY A 410 3.28 -21.95 37.10
C GLY A 410 3.69 -20.53 37.54
N ILE A 411 4.97 -20.27 37.84
CA ILE A 411 5.44 -18.91 38.19
C ILE A 411 6.56 -18.48 37.24
N ILE A 412 6.34 -17.37 36.54
CA ILE A 412 7.26 -16.84 35.53
C ILE A 412 7.61 -15.38 35.82
N ARG A 413 8.79 -14.96 35.34
CA ARG A 413 9.18 -13.55 35.20
C ARG A 413 9.26 -13.22 33.71
N HIS A 414 8.32 -12.43 33.23
CA HIS A 414 8.13 -12.15 31.80
C HIS A 414 8.85 -10.88 31.37
N PHE A 415 9.42 -10.87 30.15
CA PHE A 415 10.24 -9.76 29.63
C PHE A 415 9.50 -8.41 29.58
N SER A 416 8.17 -8.43 29.44
CA SER A 416 7.34 -7.22 29.44
C SER A 416 6.99 -6.70 30.83
N HIS A 417 7.29 -7.46 31.88
CA HIS A 417 6.86 -7.19 33.25
C HIS A 417 7.87 -7.72 34.25
N GLU A 418 9.14 -7.34 34.07
CA GLU A 418 10.28 -7.95 34.76
C GLU A 418 10.29 -7.71 36.27
N HIS A 419 9.67 -6.62 36.72
CA HIS A 419 9.66 -6.23 38.13
C HIS A 419 8.73 -7.09 39.00
N HIS A 420 7.77 -7.80 38.42
CA HIS A 420 6.80 -8.58 39.18
C HIS A 420 6.74 -10.03 38.68
N LEU A 421 6.29 -10.93 39.55
CA LEU A 421 6.08 -12.34 39.21
C LEU A 421 4.65 -12.58 38.75
N LEU A 422 4.54 -13.42 37.71
CA LEU A 422 3.28 -13.84 37.11
C LEU A 422 2.97 -15.26 37.54
N ARG A 423 1.76 -15.49 38.04
CA ARG A 423 1.25 -16.80 38.44
C ARG A 423 0.23 -17.32 37.44
N LEU A 424 0.37 -18.58 37.06
CA LEU A 424 -0.54 -19.31 36.19
C LEU A 424 -1.80 -19.66 36.97
N ASP A 425 -2.93 -19.38 36.35
CA ASP A 425 -4.28 -19.58 36.87
C ASP A 425 -5.17 -20.06 35.72
N GLU A 426 -6.32 -20.64 36.05
CA GLU A 426 -7.23 -21.25 35.08
C GLU A 426 -8.66 -20.75 35.28
N ASN A 427 -9.35 -20.41 34.17
CA ASN A 427 -10.64 -19.73 34.23
C ASN A 427 -11.86 -20.67 34.40
N THR A 428 -11.69 -21.82 35.08
CA THR A 428 -12.68 -22.92 35.09
C THR A 428 -13.91 -22.68 35.98
N HIS A 429 -13.85 -21.79 36.97
CA HIS A 429 -14.93 -21.64 37.97
C HIS A 429 -15.20 -20.22 38.50
N ARG A 430 -14.70 -19.17 37.83
CA ARG A 430 -14.93 -17.78 38.26
C ARG A 430 -15.99 -17.09 37.41
N ASP A 431 -16.72 -16.16 38.03
CA ASP A 431 -17.59 -15.23 37.31
C ASP A 431 -16.77 -14.48 36.25
N TYR A 432 -17.33 -14.38 35.05
CA TYR A 432 -16.65 -13.73 33.92
C TYR A 432 -16.57 -12.21 34.14
N ASP A 433 -15.35 -11.72 34.34
CA ASP A 433 -15.06 -10.29 34.37
C ASP A 433 -14.68 -9.78 32.97
N GLU A 434 -15.59 -9.03 32.35
CA GLU A 434 -15.38 -8.44 31.03
C GLU A 434 -14.27 -7.39 30.97
N ASN A 435 -13.84 -6.84 32.13
CA ASN A 435 -12.76 -5.86 32.21
C ASN A 435 -11.38 -6.52 32.25
N ARG A 436 -11.33 -7.83 32.50
CA ARG A 436 -10.08 -8.58 32.58
C ARG A 436 -9.54 -8.90 31.19
N GLN A 437 -8.67 -8.02 30.69
CA GLN A 437 -8.09 -8.10 29.36
C GLN A 437 -6.60 -8.48 29.39
N CYS A 438 -6.18 -9.28 28.42
CA CYS A 438 -4.78 -9.60 28.20
C CYS A 438 -4.02 -8.36 27.73
N GLN A 439 -2.89 -8.05 28.37
CA GLN A 439 -2.07 -6.88 28.04
C GLN A 439 -1.29 -7.03 26.73
N ALA A 440 -1.13 -8.24 26.20
CA ALA A 440 -0.49 -8.46 24.91
C ALA A 440 -1.45 -8.27 23.74
N CYS A 441 -2.57 -9.00 23.71
CA CYS A 441 -3.48 -9.02 22.57
C CYS A 441 -4.71 -8.12 22.71
N ILE A 442 -4.90 -7.49 23.88
CA ILE A 442 -6.02 -6.56 24.17
C ILE A 442 -7.40 -7.23 24.05
N THR A 443 -7.46 -8.56 24.13
CA THR A 443 -8.72 -9.32 24.16
C THR A 443 -9.06 -9.78 25.57
N PRO A 444 -10.35 -9.95 25.92
CA PRO A 444 -10.76 -10.49 27.21
C PRO A 444 -10.23 -11.91 27.48
N ILE A 445 -10.05 -12.25 28.75
CA ILE A 445 -9.78 -13.63 29.18
C ILE A 445 -11.11 -14.40 29.23
N TYR A 446 -11.56 -14.90 28.08
CA TYR A 446 -12.81 -15.68 28.02
C TYR A 446 -12.67 -17.05 28.68
N PHE A 447 -11.60 -17.79 28.39
CA PHE A 447 -11.41 -19.18 28.82
C PHE A 447 -9.91 -19.55 28.85
N GLY A 448 -9.63 -20.74 29.36
CA GLY A 448 -8.29 -21.33 29.38
C GLY A 448 -7.41 -20.82 30.51
N ARG A 449 -6.12 -21.09 30.37
CA ARG A 449 -5.08 -20.72 31.33
C ARG A 449 -4.50 -19.35 30.98
N PHE A 450 -4.14 -18.61 32.02
CA PHE A 450 -3.58 -17.27 31.88
C PHE A 450 -2.62 -17.00 33.04
N TYR A 451 -1.68 -16.10 32.81
CA TYR A 451 -0.77 -15.60 33.82
C TYR A 451 -1.31 -14.29 34.38
N SER A 452 -1.42 -14.18 35.70
CA SER A 452 -1.79 -12.95 36.40
C SER A 452 -0.71 -12.51 37.36
N CYS A 453 -0.43 -11.21 37.39
CA CYS A 453 0.51 -10.63 38.32
C CYS A 453 -0.07 -10.68 39.73
N VAL A 454 0.78 -10.98 40.71
CA VAL A 454 0.39 -11.05 42.12
C VAL A 454 0.32 -9.66 42.79
N GLN A 455 0.83 -8.61 42.12
CA GLN A 455 0.96 -7.25 42.66
C GLN A 455 0.11 -6.21 41.92
N CYS A 456 -0.34 -6.48 40.70
CA CYS A 456 -1.17 -5.55 39.93
C CYS A 456 -2.10 -6.29 38.95
N GLU A 457 -2.95 -5.54 38.24
CA GLU A 457 -3.93 -6.09 37.28
C GLU A 457 -3.33 -6.56 35.94
N PHE A 458 -2.01 -6.76 35.87
CA PHE A 458 -1.36 -7.24 34.66
C PHE A 458 -1.69 -8.72 34.43
N VAL A 459 -2.25 -9.03 33.26
CA VAL A 459 -2.70 -10.38 32.88
C VAL A 459 -2.30 -10.67 31.43
N LEU A 460 -1.88 -11.90 31.16
CA LEU A 460 -1.59 -12.43 29.81
C LEU A 460 -2.27 -13.78 29.62
N HIS A 461 -2.85 -14.04 28.43
CA HIS A 461 -3.15 -15.44 28.05
C HIS A 461 -1.86 -16.27 28.11
N GLU A 462 -1.95 -17.56 28.44
CA GLU A 462 -0.78 -18.46 28.41
C GLU A 462 -0.10 -18.42 27.03
N THR A 463 -0.87 -18.46 25.95
CA THR A 463 -0.36 -18.33 24.57
C THR A 463 0.32 -16.99 24.32
N CYS A 464 -0.20 -15.90 24.89
CA CYS A 464 0.40 -14.56 24.77
C CYS A 464 1.71 -14.42 25.56
N ALA A 465 1.84 -15.11 26.70
CA ALA A 465 3.09 -15.15 27.45
C ALA A 465 4.19 -15.95 26.73
N ASN A 466 3.82 -16.90 25.88
CA ASN A 466 4.73 -17.76 25.13
C ASN A 466 5.07 -17.23 23.72
N LEU A 467 4.69 -15.99 23.38
CA LEU A 467 4.99 -15.42 22.07
C LEU A 467 6.51 -15.31 21.85
N SER A 468 6.98 -15.86 20.73
CA SER A 468 8.37 -15.69 20.29
C SER A 468 8.69 -14.21 20.06
N ARG A 469 9.89 -13.78 20.45
CA ARG A 469 10.30 -12.38 20.22
C ARG A 469 10.55 -12.05 18.74
N LYS A 470 10.74 -13.08 17.91
CA LYS A 470 10.90 -13.01 16.46
C LYS A 470 9.95 -13.98 15.79
N LEU A 471 9.36 -13.58 14.66
CA LEU A 471 8.32 -14.36 13.97
C LEU A 471 8.34 -14.11 12.46
N TYR A 472 8.31 -15.18 11.67
CA TYR A 472 7.98 -15.10 10.25
C TYR A 472 6.47 -15.15 10.06
N HIS A 473 5.92 -14.21 9.30
CA HIS A 473 4.48 -14.16 9.02
C HIS A 473 4.19 -14.55 7.57
N PRO A 474 3.21 -15.44 7.29
CA PRO A 474 2.92 -15.92 5.94
C PRO A 474 2.64 -14.85 4.87
N THR A 475 2.21 -13.65 5.24
CA THR A 475 1.90 -12.58 4.27
C THR A 475 3.03 -11.57 4.07
N HIS A 476 4.21 -11.81 4.65
CA HIS A 476 5.31 -10.85 4.56
C HIS A 476 6.69 -11.54 4.66
N PRO A 477 7.61 -11.29 3.72
CA PRO A 477 8.84 -12.06 3.59
C PRO A 477 9.89 -11.79 4.69
N HIS A 478 9.81 -10.66 5.38
CA HIS A 478 10.78 -10.28 6.40
C HIS A 478 10.42 -10.81 7.80
N LEU A 479 11.45 -10.98 8.63
CA LEU A 479 11.29 -11.37 10.03
C LEU A 479 10.71 -10.20 10.84
N PHE A 480 9.64 -10.47 11.59
CA PHE A 480 9.07 -9.50 12.52
C PHE A 480 9.72 -9.61 13.88
N THR A 481 9.80 -8.48 14.58
CA THR A 481 10.17 -8.39 15.99
C THR A 481 8.98 -7.99 16.83
N LEU A 482 8.81 -8.64 17.98
CA LEU A 482 7.79 -8.30 18.96
C LEU A 482 8.16 -6.98 19.66
N ALA A 483 7.26 -6.01 19.60
CA ALA A 483 7.40 -4.68 20.17
C ALA A 483 6.25 -4.37 21.14
N LEU A 484 6.52 -3.45 22.07
CA LEU A 484 5.57 -3.00 23.08
C LEU A 484 5.31 -1.52 22.92
N ILE A 485 4.04 -1.14 23.04
CA ILE A 485 3.66 0.27 23.14
C ILE A 485 3.93 0.71 24.59
N GLY A 486 5.12 1.24 24.88
CA GLY A 486 5.52 1.60 26.26
C GLY A 486 6.77 2.48 26.39
N GLY A 487 6.53 3.80 26.46
CA GLY A 487 7.43 4.88 26.89
C GLY A 487 6.61 6.19 26.90
N THR A 488 6.86 7.12 27.83
CA THR A 488 5.99 8.23 28.29
C THR A 488 5.50 9.29 27.28
N GLU A 489 5.51 9.02 25.97
CA GLU A 489 4.87 9.85 24.95
C GLU A 489 3.83 9.00 24.19
N ASN A 490 2.66 8.83 24.84
CA ASN A 490 1.58 7.89 24.51
C ASN A 490 0.71 8.27 23.29
N VAL A 491 1.33 8.80 22.24
CA VAL A 491 0.59 9.26 21.06
C VAL A 491 1.02 8.47 19.84
N VAL A 492 0.19 7.51 19.47
CA VAL A 492 0.40 6.68 18.28
C VAL A 492 -0.20 7.40 17.06
N ASN A 493 0.54 7.49 15.96
CA ASN A 493 0.01 8.08 14.72
C ASN A 493 -1.14 7.22 14.15
N PHE A 494 -2.20 7.83 13.60
CA PHE A 494 -3.34 7.15 12.96
C PHE A 494 -2.92 6.23 11.79
N LYS A 495 -1.73 6.43 11.23
CA LYS A 495 -1.11 5.52 10.25
C LYS A 495 -0.66 4.18 10.84
N ASN A 496 -0.69 4.02 12.16
CA ASN A 496 -0.27 2.80 12.84
C ASN A 496 -1.36 1.71 12.74
N LEU A 497 -1.45 1.11 11.56
CA LEU A 497 -2.46 0.12 11.19
C LEU A 497 -1.84 -1.26 11.08
N CYS A 498 -2.61 -2.27 11.47
CA CYS A 498 -2.26 -3.65 11.17
C CYS A 498 -2.47 -3.93 9.69
N PHE A 499 -1.44 -4.40 8.99
CA PHE A 499 -1.47 -4.60 7.54
C PHE A 499 -2.45 -5.69 7.10
N THR A 500 -2.73 -6.69 7.95
CA THR A 500 -3.62 -7.79 7.58
C THR A 500 -5.09 -7.50 7.88
N CYS A 501 -5.43 -6.90 9.02
CA CYS A 501 -6.83 -6.66 9.40
C CYS A 501 -7.29 -5.20 9.20
N GLY A 502 -6.36 -4.27 8.98
CA GLY A 502 -6.64 -2.85 8.78
C GLY A 502 -7.12 -2.09 10.01
N ARG A 503 -7.04 -2.69 11.20
CA ARG A 503 -7.43 -2.04 12.48
C ARG A 503 -6.23 -1.31 13.08
N LEU A 504 -6.48 -0.28 13.89
CA LEU A 504 -5.43 0.49 14.56
C LEU A 504 -4.67 -0.35 15.59
N VAL A 505 -3.38 -0.11 15.69
CA VAL A 505 -2.48 -0.70 16.69
C VAL A 505 -2.16 0.38 17.71
N THR A 506 -3.03 0.57 18.71
CA THR A 506 -2.89 1.66 19.70
C THR A 506 -2.47 1.20 21.09
N ALA A 507 -2.61 -0.09 21.40
CA ALA A 507 -2.29 -0.66 22.70
C ALA A 507 -1.80 -2.11 22.58
N GLY A 508 -1.13 -2.57 23.63
CA GLY A 508 -0.66 -3.94 23.76
C GLY A 508 0.64 -4.21 23.01
N PHE A 509 0.85 -5.48 22.69
CA PHE A 509 2.03 -5.94 21.95
C PHE A 509 1.66 -6.03 20.47
N PHE A 510 2.67 -5.85 19.61
CA PHE A 510 2.51 -5.97 18.17
C PHE A 510 3.82 -6.44 17.56
N TYR A 511 3.73 -7.03 16.37
CA TYR A 511 4.89 -7.39 15.58
C TYR A 511 5.15 -6.29 14.56
N GLU A 512 6.42 -5.87 14.45
CA GLU A 512 6.86 -4.92 13.43
C GLU A 512 8.04 -5.47 12.63
N CYS A 513 8.03 -5.17 11.33
CA CYS A 513 9.19 -5.38 10.49
C CYS A 513 10.17 -4.22 10.70
N ARG A 514 11.45 -4.55 10.95
CA ARG A 514 12.52 -3.56 11.19
C ARG A 514 13.43 -3.35 10.00
N LYS A 515 13.14 -3.97 8.85
CA LYS A 515 13.90 -3.73 7.61
C LYS A 515 13.67 -2.30 7.13
N GLU A 516 14.73 -1.67 6.63
CA GLU A 516 14.67 -0.30 6.11
C GLU A 516 13.54 -0.15 5.06
N GLU A 517 12.88 1.01 5.09
CA GLU A 517 11.71 1.34 4.26
C GLU A 517 10.47 0.45 4.43
N CYS A 518 10.53 -0.60 5.27
CA CYS A 518 9.41 -1.49 5.53
C CYS A 518 8.61 -1.05 6.76
N LYS A 519 7.34 -0.66 6.57
CA LYS A 519 6.47 -0.17 7.66
C LYS A 519 5.47 -1.21 8.15
N PHE A 520 5.68 -2.49 7.86
CA PHE A 520 4.73 -3.56 8.16
C PHE A 520 4.57 -3.76 9.67
N LYS A 521 3.31 -3.78 10.12
CA LYS A 521 2.92 -4.02 11.51
C LYS A 521 1.72 -4.93 11.59
N LEU A 522 1.69 -5.77 12.61
CA LEU A 522 0.64 -6.76 12.84
C LEU A 522 0.25 -6.78 14.32
N HIS A 523 -1.05 -6.83 14.62
CA HIS A 523 -1.48 -7.22 15.96
C HIS A 523 -0.94 -8.61 16.28
N VAL A 524 -0.62 -8.88 17.55
CA VAL A 524 -0.23 -10.23 18.00
C VAL A 524 -1.19 -11.30 17.49
N HIS A 525 -2.49 -11.09 17.67
CA HIS A 525 -3.48 -12.08 17.26
C HIS A 525 -3.45 -12.32 15.74
N CYS A 526 -3.32 -11.26 14.94
CA CYS A 526 -3.20 -11.37 13.48
C CYS A 526 -1.91 -12.07 13.07
N ALA A 527 -0.80 -11.82 13.76
CA ALA A 527 0.50 -12.41 13.48
C ALA A 527 0.53 -13.92 13.81
N THR A 528 -0.26 -14.36 14.77
CA THR A 528 -0.37 -15.78 15.15
C THR A 528 -1.32 -16.58 14.26
N ILE A 529 -2.03 -15.94 13.32
CA ILE A 529 -2.87 -16.67 12.36
C ILE A 529 -1.94 -17.33 11.33
N SER A 530 -1.86 -18.65 11.38
CA SER A 530 -1.10 -19.46 10.43
C SER A 530 -2.01 -20.18 9.43
N GLU A 531 -1.43 -20.64 8.33
CA GLU A 531 -2.06 -21.64 7.47
C GLU A 531 -1.56 -23.05 7.83
N PRO A 532 -2.40 -24.10 7.75
CA PRO A 532 -3.82 -24.04 7.44
C PRO A 532 -4.65 -23.41 8.57
N LEU A 533 -5.61 -22.55 8.20
CA LEU A 533 -6.60 -22.02 9.12
C LEU A 533 -7.76 -23.02 9.23
N VAL A 534 -7.89 -23.62 10.42
CA VAL A 534 -8.97 -24.57 10.75
C VAL A 534 -9.95 -23.86 11.66
N ARG A 535 -11.24 -23.92 11.31
CA ARG A 535 -12.32 -23.20 12.00
C ARG A 535 -13.60 -24.01 11.98
N GLU A 536 -14.36 -24.03 13.08
CA GLU A 536 -15.60 -24.85 13.19
C GLU A 536 -16.69 -24.40 12.19
N ILE A 537 -16.59 -23.16 11.69
CA ILE A 537 -17.52 -22.59 10.70
C ILE A 537 -17.37 -23.17 9.28
N HIS A 538 -16.25 -23.84 8.97
CA HIS A 538 -16.04 -24.50 7.68
C HIS A 538 -15.24 -25.80 7.83
N ALA A 539 -15.75 -26.89 7.27
CA ALA A 539 -15.20 -28.23 7.48
C ALA A 539 -13.76 -28.41 6.96
N HIS A 540 -13.39 -27.74 5.86
CA HIS A 540 -12.09 -27.88 5.23
C HIS A 540 -11.07 -26.86 5.73
N PRO A 541 -9.78 -27.23 5.83
CA PRO A 541 -8.73 -26.28 6.15
C PRO A 541 -8.58 -25.20 5.06
N LEU A 542 -8.38 -23.97 5.48
CA LEU A 542 -8.22 -22.82 4.58
C LEU A 542 -6.74 -22.45 4.43
N PHE A 543 -6.32 -22.14 3.22
CA PHE A 543 -4.94 -21.79 2.86
C PHE A 543 -4.88 -20.40 2.23
N LEU A 544 -3.78 -19.68 2.42
CA LEU A 544 -3.71 -18.32 1.90
C LEU A 544 -3.66 -18.31 0.36
N THR A 545 -4.22 -17.25 -0.24
CA THR A 545 -4.22 -17.03 -1.69
C THR A 545 -2.82 -17.22 -2.28
N SER A 546 -2.74 -17.97 -3.38
CA SER A 546 -1.47 -18.34 -4.01
C SER A 546 -1.10 -17.50 -5.23
N LYS A 547 -2.01 -16.64 -5.68
CA LYS A 547 -1.78 -15.67 -6.75
C LYS A 547 -1.83 -14.26 -6.17
N PRO A 548 -0.75 -13.46 -6.32
CA PRO A 548 -0.80 -12.04 -5.99
C PRO A 548 -1.96 -11.38 -6.73
N GLU A 549 -2.63 -10.44 -6.04
CA GLU A 549 -3.74 -9.63 -6.58
C GLU A 549 -5.03 -10.38 -6.92
N GLU A 550 -5.10 -11.71 -6.77
CA GLU A 550 -6.36 -12.45 -6.85
C GLU A 550 -7.28 -12.01 -5.70
N ARG A 551 -8.42 -11.41 -6.06
CA ARG A 551 -9.40 -10.91 -5.09
C ARG A 551 -10.54 -11.91 -4.95
N ARG A 552 -10.85 -12.26 -3.72
CA ARG A 552 -12.00 -13.10 -3.37
C ARG A 552 -12.84 -12.40 -2.31
N GLU A 553 -14.15 -12.51 -2.47
CA GLU A 553 -15.11 -11.95 -1.53
C GLU A 553 -15.13 -12.79 -0.25
N CYS A 554 -14.94 -12.13 0.89
CA CYS A 554 -15.02 -12.81 2.19
C CYS A 554 -16.46 -13.26 2.46
N CYS A 555 -16.67 -14.55 2.73
CA CYS A 555 -18.00 -15.11 3.02
C CYS A 555 -18.63 -14.58 4.33
N LEU A 556 -17.83 -13.94 5.20
CA LEU A 556 -18.30 -13.45 6.50
C LEU A 556 -18.73 -11.98 6.46
N CYS A 557 -17.98 -11.13 5.76
CA CYS A 557 -18.27 -9.69 5.69
C CYS A 557 -18.74 -9.21 4.32
N TYR A 558 -18.73 -10.08 3.30
CA TYR A 558 -19.07 -9.74 1.92
C TYR A 558 -18.25 -8.56 1.35
N GLU A 559 -17.09 -8.27 1.96
CA GLU A 559 -16.17 -7.26 1.44
C GLU A 559 -15.20 -7.94 0.46
N LEU A 560 -15.16 -7.41 -0.78
CA LEU A 560 -14.20 -7.80 -1.82
C LEU A 560 -12.78 -7.28 -1.57
N ASN A 561 -12.63 -6.28 -0.70
CA ASN A 561 -11.38 -5.55 -0.52
C ASN A 561 -11.14 -5.26 0.97
N ASN A 562 -10.05 -5.81 1.51
CA ASN A 562 -9.33 -5.08 2.54
C ASN A 562 -8.36 -4.11 1.82
N LYS A 563 -8.43 -2.81 2.12
CA LYS A 563 -7.52 -1.80 1.54
C LYS A 563 -6.03 -2.15 1.75
N TYR A 564 -5.73 -2.95 2.77
CA TYR A 564 -4.36 -3.18 3.25
C TYR A 564 -3.74 -4.52 2.81
N THR A 565 -4.55 -5.53 2.47
CA THR A 565 -4.06 -6.80 1.92
C THR A 565 -5.09 -7.44 0.99
N THR A 566 -4.62 -8.07 -0.08
CA THR A 566 -5.41 -8.91 -0.99
C THR A 566 -5.39 -10.39 -0.59
N ASP A 567 -4.55 -10.78 0.37
CA ASP A 567 -4.45 -12.17 0.84
C ASP A 567 -5.71 -12.57 1.61
N THR A 568 -6.32 -13.69 1.22
CA THR A 568 -7.47 -14.31 1.88
C THR A 568 -7.18 -15.77 2.16
N PHE A 569 -7.84 -16.34 3.16
CA PHE A 569 -7.82 -17.78 3.43
C PHE A 569 -8.89 -18.45 2.58
N ASN A 570 -8.50 -19.44 1.79
CA ASN A 570 -9.29 -20.06 0.75
C ASN A 570 -9.37 -21.57 0.96
N CYS A 571 -10.56 -22.11 0.73
CA CYS A 571 -10.71 -23.55 0.62
C CYS A 571 -10.24 -24.02 -0.77
N ILE A 572 -9.49 -25.12 -0.82
CA ILE A 572 -9.07 -25.76 -2.08
C ILE A 572 -10.19 -26.65 -2.63
N GLU A 573 -11.02 -27.19 -1.74
CA GLU A 573 -12.11 -28.11 -2.08
C GLU A 573 -13.39 -27.35 -2.46
N CYS A 574 -13.64 -26.21 -1.81
CA CYS A 574 -14.81 -25.35 -2.06
C CYS A 574 -14.34 -24.04 -2.71
N ASP A 575 -14.45 -23.94 -4.03
CA ASP A 575 -13.96 -22.78 -4.82
C ASP A 575 -14.50 -21.41 -4.36
N ARG A 576 -15.63 -21.38 -3.67
CA ARG A 576 -16.32 -20.15 -3.25
C ARG A 576 -16.15 -19.77 -1.79
N PHE A 577 -15.54 -20.62 -0.97
CA PHE A 577 -15.32 -20.28 0.44
C PHE A 577 -14.01 -19.52 0.60
N SER A 578 -14.09 -18.24 0.95
CA SER A 578 -12.93 -17.42 1.29
C SER A 578 -13.17 -16.56 2.52
N MET A 579 -12.10 -16.25 3.24
CA MET A 579 -12.15 -15.49 4.48
C MET A 579 -11.02 -14.46 4.54
N CYS A 580 -11.36 -13.20 4.79
CA CYS A 580 -10.36 -12.17 5.01
C CYS A 580 -9.75 -12.26 6.41
N PHE A 581 -8.54 -11.75 6.59
CA PHE A 581 -7.85 -11.71 7.89
C PHE A 581 -8.66 -11.02 9.00
N ARG A 582 -9.46 -10.00 8.64
CA ARG A 582 -10.33 -9.29 9.61
C ARG A 582 -11.38 -10.23 10.22
N CYS A 583 -11.95 -11.13 9.42
CA CYS A 583 -12.93 -12.11 9.86
C CYS A 583 -12.27 -13.35 10.49
N ALA A 584 -11.10 -13.76 9.99
CA ALA A 584 -10.31 -14.84 10.60
C ALA A 584 -9.91 -14.52 12.06
N ALA A 585 -9.77 -13.23 12.38
CA ALA A 585 -9.45 -12.72 13.71
C ALA A 585 -10.66 -12.59 14.66
N ILE A 586 -11.87 -12.94 14.23
CA ILE A 586 -13.08 -12.92 15.08
C ILE A 586 -13.13 -14.23 15.88
N PRO A 587 -13.26 -14.20 17.21
CA PRO A 587 -13.32 -15.43 18.02
C PRO A 587 -14.58 -16.26 17.68
N GLU A 588 -14.48 -17.59 17.66
CA GLU A 588 -15.65 -18.47 17.47
C GLU A 588 -16.55 -18.53 18.70
N LYS A 589 -15.91 -18.48 19.87
CA LYS A 589 -16.53 -18.68 21.17
C LYS A 589 -16.18 -17.52 22.07
N VAL A 590 -17.16 -17.00 22.78
CA VAL A 590 -17.01 -15.84 23.68
C VAL A 590 -17.89 -16.01 24.92
N ARG A 591 -17.54 -15.30 26.00
CA ARG A 591 -18.39 -15.18 27.20
C ARG A 591 -19.03 -13.80 27.26
N HIS A 592 -20.22 -13.75 27.86
CA HIS A 592 -20.96 -12.54 28.12
C HIS A 592 -21.23 -12.39 29.61
N LYS A 593 -21.03 -11.22 30.21
CA LYS A 593 -21.27 -11.00 31.65
C LYS A 593 -22.69 -11.30 32.13
N HIS A 594 -23.68 -11.25 31.23
CA HIS A 594 -25.09 -11.50 31.54
C HIS A 594 -25.53 -12.93 31.22
N ASP A 595 -24.63 -13.78 30.69
CA ASP A 595 -24.91 -15.17 30.41
C ASP A 595 -23.73 -16.04 30.87
N LYS A 596 -24.02 -17.01 31.73
CA LYS A 596 -23.00 -17.94 32.23
C LYS A 596 -22.50 -18.91 31.17
N HIS A 597 -23.26 -19.10 30.09
CA HIS A 597 -22.93 -20.03 29.02
C HIS A 597 -22.06 -19.37 27.94
N ILE A 598 -21.41 -20.21 27.15
CA ILE A 598 -20.57 -19.76 26.04
C ILE A 598 -21.46 -19.46 24.85
N LEU A 599 -21.22 -18.31 24.21
CA LEU A 599 -21.87 -17.99 22.96
C LEU A 599 -20.97 -18.40 21.79
N THR A 600 -21.56 -19.05 20.80
CA THR A 600 -20.91 -19.50 19.57
C THR A 600 -21.30 -18.58 18.42
N LEU A 601 -20.36 -18.33 17.51
CA LEU A 601 -20.59 -17.60 16.27
C LEU A 601 -21.42 -18.44 15.29
N SER A 602 -22.56 -17.91 14.84
CA SER A 602 -23.55 -18.60 14.01
C SER A 602 -24.02 -17.74 12.83
N TYR A 603 -24.62 -18.39 11.83
CA TYR A 603 -25.10 -17.77 10.59
C TYR A 603 -26.47 -18.34 10.17
N GLY A 604 -27.45 -17.49 9.85
CA GLY A 604 -28.72 -17.88 9.21
C GLY A 604 -29.75 -18.61 10.11
N GLU A 605 -31.02 -18.61 9.68
CA GLU A 605 -32.21 -19.04 10.44
C GLU A 605 -32.26 -20.52 10.86
N GLU A 606 -32.63 -20.78 12.13
CA GLU A 606 -33.11 -22.08 12.56
C GLU A 606 -34.55 -22.30 12.07
N THR A 607 -34.76 -23.34 11.25
CA THR A 607 -36.08 -23.99 11.17
C THR A 607 -36.15 -25.02 12.30
N SER A 608 -37.18 -24.86 13.13
CA SER A 608 -37.54 -25.67 14.31
C SER A 608 -36.97 -27.09 14.38
N THR A 609 -36.34 -27.39 15.54
CA THR A 609 -36.15 -28.70 16.24
C THR A 609 -34.74 -29.30 16.41
N THR A 610 -33.67 -28.69 15.91
CA THR A 610 -32.30 -29.09 16.34
C THR A 610 -31.36 -27.89 16.44
N LYS A 611 -31.07 -27.45 17.67
CA LYS A 611 -30.06 -26.45 18.02
C LYS A 611 -28.66 -27.00 17.72
N LYS A 612 -28.10 -26.69 16.55
CA LYS A 612 -26.68 -26.95 16.24
C LYS A 612 -26.13 -25.81 15.38
N SER A 613 -24.95 -25.31 15.78
CA SER A 613 -24.09 -24.44 14.98
C SER A 613 -24.05 -24.93 13.53
N LEU A 614 -24.53 -24.10 12.60
CA LEU A 614 -24.58 -24.43 11.18
C LEU A 614 -23.17 -24.37 10.61
N VAL A 615 -22.55 -25.55 10.43
CA VAL A 615 -21.36 -25.68 9.57
C VAL A 615 -21.81 -25.35 8.15
N VAL A 616 -21.10 -24.45 7.47
CA VAL A 616 -21.38 -24.16 6.06
C VAL A 616 -21.07 -25.42 5.24
N ASP A 617 -22.13 -26.11 4.85
CA ASP A 617 -22.09 -27.38 4.11
C ASP A 617 -21.56 -27.15 2.69
N CYS A 618 -20.43 -27.79 2.34
CA CYS A 618 -19.72 -27.54 1.09
C CYS A 618 -20.53 -27.99 -0.14
N GLU A 619 -21.39 -29.00 -0.01
CA GLU A 619 -22.20 -29.53 -1.12
C GLU A 619 -23.30 -28.56 -1.59
N LYS A 620 -23.68 -27.57 -0.78
CA LYS A 620 -24.76 -26.62 -1.08
C LYS A 620 -24.30 -25.31 -1.73
N ILE A 621 -23.00 -25.10 -1.93
CA ILE A 621 -22.44 -23.87 -2.51
C ILE A 621 -22.27 -24.02 -4.04
N THR A 622 -23.34 -24.38 -4.77
CA THR A 622 -23.29 -24.60 -6.23
C THR A 622 -23.47 -23.32 -7.04
N ASN A 623 -24.16 -22.29 -6.54
CA ASN A 623 -24.18 -20.92 -7.10
C ASN A 623 -24.49 -19.87 -6.01
N LEU A 624 -23.77 -18.73 -5.98
CA LEU A 624 -24.15 -17.57 -5.13
C LEU A 624 -25.57 -17.10 -5.48
N ALA A 625 -25.93 -17.10 -6.77
CA ALA A 625 -27.27 -16.71 -7.22
C ALA A 625 -28.36 -17.71 -6.81
N GLU A 626 -28.10 -19.02 -6.78
CA GLU A 626 -29.07 -20.03 -6.27
C GLU A 626 -29.09 -20.08 -4.74
N TRP A 627 -27.97 -19.80 -4.07
CA TRP A 627 -27.93 -19.58 -2.62
C TRP A 627 -28.75 -18.33 -2.23
N PHE A 628 -28.73 -17.28 -3.07
CA PHE A 628 -29.64 -16.15 -2.96
C PHE A 628 -31.09 -16.49 -3.39
N TYR A 629 -31.31 -17.35 -4.39
CA TYR A 629 -32.66 -17.68 -4.90
C TYR A 629 -33.43 -18.66 -4.02
N MET A 630 -32.78 -19.70 -3.47
CA MET A 630 -33.39 -20.65 -2.52
C MET A 630 -33.74 -20.02 -1.16
N TYR A 631 -33.20 -18.83 -0.87
CA TYR A 631 -33.46 -18.08 0.38
C TYR A 631 -34.55 -17.01 0.25
N ASN A 632 -35.03 -16.71 -0.96
CA ASN A 632 -35.95 -15.60 -1.21
C ASN A 632 -37.42 -16.03 -1.40
N GLU A 633 -37.73 -17.32 -1.48
CA GLU A 633 -39.12 -17.79 -1.55
C GLU A 633 -39.55 -18.50 -0.27
N ASP A 634 -40.37 -17.75 0.47
CA ASP A 634 -41.41 -18.21 1.39
C ASP A 634 -40.95 -18.75 2.76
N ARG A 635 -41.13 -17.93 3.82
CA ARG A 635 -41.68 -18.32 5.14
C ARG A 635 -41.71 -17.15 6.13
N ARG A 636 -42.78 -17.07 6.93
CA ARG A 636 -42.89 -16.18 8.10
C ARG A 636 -41.88 -16.61 9.15
N THR A 637 -40.90 -15.76 9.44
CA THR A 637 -39.84 -16.09 10.39
C THR A 637 -39.97 -15.28 11.67
N THR A 638 -39.98 -15.97 12.80
CA THR A 638 -39.78 -15.38 14.12
C THR A 638 -38.33 -14.91 14.19
N GLY A 639 -38.06 -13.67 13.81
CA GLY A 639 -36.69 -13.14 13.80
C GLY A 639 -36.08 -13.11 15.20
N ASN A 640 -34.84 -13.58 15.33
CA ASN A 640 -34.05 -13.42 16.55
C ASN A 640 -33.76 -11.93 16.80
N TRP A 641 -33.82 -11.51 18.06
CA TRP A 641 -33.58 -10.13 18.48
C TRP A 641 -32.27 -10.06 19.26
N CYS A 642 -31.42 -9.10 18.92
CA CYS A 642 -30.20 -8.85 19.67
C CYS A 642 -30.53 -8.29 21.05
N GLU A 643 -30.23 -9.02 22.12
CA GLU A 643 -30.49 -8.59 23.50
C GLU A 643 -29.70 -7.33 23.90
N GLY A 644 -28.59 -7.05 23.23
CA GLY A 644 -27.72 -5.92 23.55
C GLY A 644 -28.20 -4.58 22.99
N CYS A 645 -28.88 -4.59 21.84
CA CYS A 645 -29.34 -3.36 21.19
C CYS A 645 -30.82 -3.36 20.80
N GLU A 646 -31.56 -4.41 21.12
CA GLU A 646 -33.00 -4.57 20.88
C GLU A 646 -33.39 -4.41 19.40
N ARG A 647 -32.46 -4.68 18.49
CA ARG A 647 -32.70 -4.68 17.04
C ARG A 647 -32.75 -6.10 16.52
N LYS A 648 -33.54 -6.30 15.45
CA LYS A 648 -33.65 -7.58 14.74
C LYS A 648 -32.28 -8.01 14.20
N ILE A 649 -31.98 -9.30 14.28
CA ILE A 649 -30.84 -9.93 13.61
C ILE A 649 -31.31 -10.31 12.21
N GLU A 650 -30.65 -9.78 11.19
CA GLU A 650 -31.00 -10.08 9.80
C GLU A 650 -30.49 -11.49 9.42
N PRO A 651 -31.23 -12.28 8.62
CA PRO A 651 -30.84 -13.65 8.27
C PRO A 651 -29.49 -13.77 7.52
N LYS A 652 -29.01 -12.67 6.94
CA LYS A 652 -27.74 -12.59 6.18
C LYS A 652 -26.56 -12.12 7.02
N GLU A 653 -26.75 -11.91 8.32
CA GLU A 653 -25.72 -11.43 9.23
C GLU A 653 -25.22 -12.56 10.15
N TRP A 654 -23.92 -12.52 10.46
CA TRP A 654 -23.32 -13.36 11.49
C TRP A 654 -23.60 -12.79 12.88
N PHE A 655 -23.92 -13.65 13.84
CA PHE A 655 -24.25 -13.26 15.22
C PHE A 655 -23.74 -14.30 16.22
N TYR A 656 -23.70 -13.92 17.50
CA TYR A 656 -23.41 -14.85 18.59
C TYR A 656 -24.70 -15.35 19.20
N MET A 657 -24.77 -16.64 19.48
CA MET A 657 -25.90 -17.24 20.19
C MET A 657 -25.42 -18.20 21.27
N CYS A 658 -26.17 -18.26 22.35
CA CYS A 658 -26.08 -19.39 23.28
C CYS A 658 -26.76 -20.60 22.63
N ASP A 659 -26.01 -21.70 22.47
CA ASP A 659 -26.53 -22.98 21.95
C ASP A 659 -27.32 -23.78 23.00
N GLU A 660 -27.34 -23.31 24.25
CA GLU A 660 -28.09 -23.88 25.37
C GLU A 660 -29.50 -23.27 25.49
N ASP A 661 -30.17 -23.45 26.62
CA ASP A 661 -31.56 -23.01 26.86
C ASP A 661 -31.70 -21.51 27.21
N CYS A 662 -30.63 -20.72 27.05
CA CYS A 662 -30.63 -19.29 27.34
C CYS A 662 -31.39 -18.45 26.31
N CYS A 663 -31.43 -18.89 25.04
CA CYS A 663 -31.95 -18.12 23.91
C CYS A 663 -31.30 -16.73 23.71
N VAL A 664 -30.14 -16.48 24.34
CA VAL A 664 -29.40 -15.22 24.21
C VAL A 664 -28.81 -15.13 22.81
N THR A 665 -29.16 -14.06 22.08
CA THR A 665 -28.57 -13.74 20.79
C THR A 665 -28.05 -12.31 20.76
N LEU A 666 -26.88 -12.10 20.16
CA LEU A 666 -26.20 -10.80 20.13
C LEU A 666 -25.55 -10.57 18.77
N HIS A 667 -25.72 -9.38 18.20
CA HIS A 667 -24.90 -8.94 17.07
C HIS A 667 -23.41 -8.99 17.46
N MET A 668 -22.55 -9.37 16.51
CA MET A 668 -21.10 -9.36 16.72
C MET A 668 -20.62 -8.02 17.30
N GLU A 669 -20.96 -6.91 16.63
CA GLU A 669 -20.54 -5.56 17.06
C GLU A 669 -21.07 -5.18 18.46
N CYS A 670 -22.21 -5.73 18.90
CA CYS A 670 -22.75 -5.47 20.24
C CYS A 670 -21.94 -6.18 21.33
N LEU A 671 -21.46 -7.40 21.05
CA LEU A 671 -20.74 -8.21 22.04
C LEU A 671 -19.24 -7.91 22.08
N ILE A 672 -18.57 -7.94 20.93
CA ILE A 672 -17.11 -7.76 20.83
C ILE A 672 -16.70 -6.33 20.50
N GLY A 673 -17.64 -5.48 20.07
CA GLY A 673 -17.38 -4.11 19.64
C GLY A 673 -17.01 -4.00 18.17
N ARG A 674 -17.29 -2.85 17.57
CA ARG A 674 -16.96 -2.54 16.17
C ARG A 674 -15.46 -2.33 15.95
N ASP A 675 -14.82 -1.59 16.85
CA ASP A 675 -13.41 -1.20 16.76
C ASP A 675 -12.56 -2.08 17.71
N LEU A 676 -12.32 -3.34 17.29
CA LEU A 676 -11.53 -4.32 18.06
C LEU A 676 -10.08 -3.89 18.29
N TYR A 677 -9.48 -4.40 19.36
CA TYR A 677 -8.08 -4.14 19.81
C TYR A 677 -7.81 -2.72 20.30
N LEU A 678 -8.86 -1.90 20.52
CA LEU A 678 -8.73 -0.60 21.16
C LEU A 678 -8.96 -0.72 22.66
N LYS A 679 -7.94 -0.30 23.43
CA LYS A 679 -8.00 -0.27 24.89
C LYS A 679 -8.51 1.09 25.39
N PRO A 680 -9.49 1.14 26.29
CA PRO A 680 -9.83 2.37 27.03
C PRO A 680 -8.58 2.98 27.69
N GLY A 681 -8.45 4.31 27.63
CA GLY A 681 -7.29 5.05 28.12
C GLY A 681 -6.15 5.19 27.10
N SER A 682 -6.20 4.50 25.96
CA SER A 682 -5.26 4.74 24.84
C SER A 682 -5.63 6.01 24.05
N SER A 683 -4.66 6.56 23.32
CA SER A 683 -4.88 7.69 22.42
C SER A 683 -4.04 7.60 21.14
N PHE A 684 -4.51 8.24 20.08
CA PHE A 684 -3.80 8.35 18.81
C PHE A 684 -3.90 9.77 18.24
N THR A 685 -3.00 10.17 17.34
CA THR A 685 -3.07 11.45 16.61
C THR A 685 -3.43 11.28 15.15
N THR A 686 -4.12 12.28 14.60
CA THR A 686 -4.40 12.39 13.16
C THR A 686 -3.17 12.87 12.38
N GLU A 687 -3.30 12.96 11.05
CA GLU A 687 -2.31 13.62 10.19
C GLU A 687 -2.18 15.13 10.47
N GLU A 688 -3.19 15.73 11.10
CA GLU A 688 -3.24 17.14 11.50
C GLU A 688 -2.82 17.33 12.98
N ASP A 689 -2.14 16.34 13.57
CA ASP A 689 -1.71 16.32 14.98
C ASP A 689 -2.83 16.49 16.02
N VAL A 690 -4.08 16.16 15.65
CA VAL A 690 -5.22 16.18 16.58
C VAL A 690 -5.24 14.90 17.40
N ARG A 691 -5.23 15.03 18.73
CA ARG A 691 -5.28 13.87 19.64
C ARG A 691 -6.72 13.37 19.81
N VAL A 692 -6.91 12.08 19.55
CA VAL A 692 -8.15 11.34 19.80
C VAL A 692 -7.93 10.37 20.95
N SER A 693 -8.77 10.47 21.99
CA SER A 693 -8.71 9.60 23.17
C SER A 693 -9.80 8.54 23.12
N VAL A 694 -9.45 7.30 23.46
CA VAL A 694 -10.39 6.19 23.57
C VAL A 694 -10.85 6.11 25.02
N LEU A 695 -12.14 6.36 25.26
CA LEU A 695 -12.73 6.34 26.60
C LEU A 695 -13.71 5.18 26.75
N PRO A 696 -13.84 4.59 27.95
CA PRO A 696 -14.85 3.59 28.18
C PRO A 696 -16.25 4.24 28.26
N ASN A 697 -17.27 3.54 27.77
CA ASN A 697 -18.65 4.01 27.70
C ASN A 697 -19.48 3.49 28.88
N ASN A 698 -18.96 3.63 30.10
CA ASN A 698 -19.57 3.14 31.34
C ASN A 698 -19.66 4.24 32.43
N HIS A 699 -19.26 5.48 32.13
CA HIS A 699 -19.10 6.55 33.13
C HIS A 699 -20.36 7.39 33.40
N HIS A 700 -21.48 7.16 32.70
CA HIS A 700 -22.66 8.03 32.81
C HIS A 700 -23.96 7.24 32.96
N MET A 701 -24.90 7.81 33.74
CA MET A 701 -26.28 7.31 33.90
C MET A 701 -27.03 7.19 32.56
N SER A 702 -26.57 7.89 31.53
CA SER A 702 -27.08 7.74 30.16
C SER A 702 -25.94 7.76 29.15
N ARG A 703 -25.99 6.87 28.16
CA ARG A 703 -25.00 6.77 27.07
C ARG A 703 -24.91 8.11 26.31
N PRO A 704 -23.69 8.60 25.98
CA PRO A 704 -23.50 9.86 25.28
C PRO A 704 -24.07 9.80 23.86
N ILE A 705 -24.45 10.95 23.32
CA ILE A 705 -24.93 11.08 21.94
C ILE A 705 -23.72 11.31 21.03
N CYS A 706 -23.66 10.54 19.94
CA CYS A 706 -22.59 10.69 18.97
C CYS A 706 -22.78 11.98 18.14
N SER A 707 -21.73 12.80 18.04
CA SER A 707 -21.74 14.05 17.27
C SER A 707 -21.88 13.88 15.75
N SER A 708 -21.74 12.66 15.21
CA SER A 708 -21.84 12.40 13.77
C SER A 708 -23.13 11.68 13.35
N CYS A 709 -23.56 10.65 14.10
CA CYS A 709 -24.78 9.91 13.75
C CYS A 709 -25.99 10.29 14.62
N GLU A 710 -25.81 11.19 15.60
CA GLU A 710 -26.84 11.71 16.50
C GLU A 710 -27.58 10.64 17.33
N LYS A 711 -27.09 9.40 17.33
CA LYS A 711 -27.61 8.28 18.11
C LYS A 711 -26.82 8.13 19.41
N ARG A 712 -27.46 7.52 20.42
CA ARG A 712 -26.78 7.11 21.66
C ARG A 712 -25.70 6.07 21.34
N CYS A 713 -24.50 6.27 21.88
CA CYS A 713 -23.38 5.37 21.69
C CYS A 713 -23.66 4.03 22.38
N SER A 714 -23.87 2.96 21.62
CA SER A 714 -24.19 1.62 22.15
C SER A 714 -22.96 0.76 22.45
N HIS A 715 -21.79 1.10 21.90
CA HIS A 715 -20.56 0.33 22.05
C HIS A 715 -19.88 0.56 23.42
N LYS A 716 -18.99 -0.36 23.82
CA LYS A 716 -18.27 -0.30 25.11
C LYS A 716 -17.25 0.84 25.20
N ILE A 717 -16.84 1.41 24.07
CA ILE A 717 -15.90 2.53 24.00
C ILE A 717 -16.49 3.67 23.18
N VAL A 718 -16.02 4.88 23.45
CA VAL A 718 -16.29 6.09 22.67
C VAL A 718 -14.99 6.82 22.38
N PHE A 719 -14.99 7.60 21.30
CA PHE A 719 -13.86 8.40 20.86
C PHE A 719 -14.11 9.84 21.23
N HIS A 720 -13.19 10.42 22.00
CA HIS A 720 -13.23 11.82 22.40
C HIS A 720 -12.17 12.59 21.60
N CYS A 721 -12.62 13.60 20.87
CA CYS A 721 -11.78 14.48 20.07
C CYS A 721 -12.25 15.92 20.27
N SER A 722 -11.37 16.78 20.80
CA SER A 722 -11.69 18.16 21.17
C SER A 722 -12.90 18.25 22.12
N ALA A 723 -14.07 18.72 21.64
CA ALA A 723 -15.31 18.82 22.42
C ALA A 723 -16.41 17.84 21.94
N SER A 724 -16.06 16.89 21.06
CA SER A 724 -17.00 16.00 20.40
C SER A 724 -16.78 14.54 20.80
N ILE A 725 -17.87 13.78 20.84
CA ILE A 725 -17.89 12.35 21.18
C ILE A 725 -18.40 11.55 19.98
N PHE A 726 -17.68 10.48 19.62
CA PHE A 726 -18.05 9.61 18.52
C PHE A 726 -18.20 8.15 18.96
N CYS A 727 -19.18 7.44 18.41
CA CYS A 727 -19.49 6.06 18.81
C CYS A 727 -18.62 4.99 18.14
N CYS A 728 -17.88 5.35 17.09
CA CYS A 728 -16.97 4.48 16.34
C CYS A 728 -16.03 5.32 15.46
N LEU A 729 -14.94 4.72 14.97
CA LEU A 729 -13.99 5.38 14.07
C LEU A 729 -14.64 5.92 12.78
N THR A 730 -15.64 5.22 12.24
CA THR A 730 -16.34 5.67 11.03
C THR A 730 -17.16 6.94 11.26
N CYS A 731 -17.76 7.08 12.45
CA CYS A 731 -18.48 8.30 12.81
C CYS A 731 -17.53 9.46 13.05
N TRP A 732 -16.39 9.20 13.68
CA TRP A 732 -15.34 10.18 13.82
C TRP A 732 -14.83 10.67 12.44
N ALA A 733 -14.46 9.75 11.55
CA ALA A 733 -13.97 10.09 10.21
C ALA A 733 -14.99 10.82 9.31
N ARG A 734 -16.29 10.70 9.59
CA ARG A 734 -17.35 11.46 8.91
C ARG A 734 -17.59 12.83 9.53
N GLY A 735 -17.48 12.95 10.85
CA GLY A 735 -17.74 14.19 11.57
C GLY A 735 -16.57 15.18 11.59
N THR A 736 -15.39 14.79 11.14
CA THR A 736 -14.20 15.64 11.01
C THR A 736 -13.89 16.04 9.56
N ARG A 737 -14.79 15.76 8.62
CA ARG A 737 -14.67 16.15 7.21
C ARG A 737 -15.44 17.42 6.92
#